data_AF-A0A9E6BPZ9-F1
#
_entry.id   AF-A0A9E6BPZ9-F1
#
_cell.length_a   1.000
_cell.length_b   1.000
_cell.length_c   1.000
_cell.angle_alpha   90.00
_cell.angle_beta   90.00
_cell.angle_gamma   90.00
#
_symmetry.space_group_name_H-M   'P 1'
#
loop_
_entity.id
_entity.type
_entity.pdbx_description
1 polymer ?
#
loop_
_entity_poly.entity_id
_entity_poly.type
_entity_poly.pdbx_seq_one_letter_code
_entity_poly.pdbx_strand_id
1 'polypeptide(L)'
;MSELPAEHDLRRAAQQQQFLDIVDPATATRRFHEHLKLQPLGCETVTLSDALHRVLAVDVVSEVDVPGFDRSNVDGFAVQAADTFGATEEVPRFVELNREVLSPGAMPSEVVREGTATAIATGAMLPRGADAVVMVEYTELAEEGSSPAGHAQRAVTSDHRVRLRIMRPVTAGENVTFAGTDIARGETVLRAGQVLTSREVGVLAAIGVVEVCVFRRPRVAIISTGDELIVPGVPSQPGKVYDSNSAILSAAVRELGGEPIELGIVPDDQAALQRAVQQALQYDVVLLSGGTSKGAGDLAYRVIERLTDPGIVAHGVALKPGKPICLAVTQGKPVVILPGFPTSAVFTFHEFVAPVLRALAGRPPARTEQVPATVPLRINSQRGRKEFVLVSLVRRADGLAAYPIGKGSGSVTTFSCADGFLVIDQHQELVEAGSRVEVRLLDRTLEPADLVVIGSHCVGLDVLISAVRQRGFTAKTLYVGSNGGLLAARRGECDLAGIHLLDPKTGEYNRPFVTEGLRLLPGYGRMQGLIYRQGDSRFEGRSAEEAIKAVASDSECWMVNRNAGSGTRILIDKLLGGVRPPGYAIQARSHNAVAAAVAQGRADWGIGIETVARAAGLGFLPLHEERYDFVVPADRWDRKSVQAFREALQSESVQRRLRKLGFLI
;
A
#
# COMPACT_ATOMS: atom_id res chain seq x y z
N MET A 1 6.99 34.87 -34.78
CA MET A 1 6.62 35.97 -33.87
C MET A 1 5.38 35.53 -33.13
N SER A 2 5.51 35.02 -31.90
CA SER A 2 4.33 34.62 -31.12
C SER A 2 3.64 35.87 -30.61
N GLU A 3 2.33 35.98 -30.85
CA GLU A 3 1.50 37.04 -30.30
C GLU A 3 1.64 37.05 -28.78
N LEU A 4 2.14 38.15 -28.24
CA LEU A 4 2.11 38.42 -26.81
C LEU A 4 0.64 38.34 -26.35
N PRO A 5 0.30 37.63 -25.26
CA PRO A 5 -1.07 37.61 -24.77
C PRO A 5 -1.54 39.04 -24.50
N ALA A 6 -2.77 39.35 -24.93
CA ALA A 6 -3.33 40.69 -24.80
C ALA A 6 -3.27 41.15 -23.34
N GLU A 7 -2.95 42.44 -23.11
CA GLU A 7 -2.77 43.04 -21.78
C GLU A 7 -3.96 42.75 -20.81
N HIS A 8 -5.14 42.53 -21.38
CA HIS A 8 -6.35 42.11 -20.69
C HIS A 8 -6.25 40.71 -20.04
N ASP A 9 -5.68 39.72 -20.73
CA ASP A 9 -5.51 38.36 -20.22
C ASP A 9 -4.47 38.32 -19.09
N LEU A 10 -3.43 39.15 -19.20
CA LEU A 10 -2.43 39.35 -18.15
C LEU A 10 -3.04 39.94 -16.87
N ARG A 11 -3.90 40.97 -17.00
CA ARG A 11 -4.60 41.57 -15.85
C ARG A 11 -5.61 40.61 -15.21
N ARG A 12 -6.32 39.81 -16.01
CA ARG A 12 -7.26 38.80 -15.52
C ARG A 12 -6.54 37.65 -14.80
N ALA A 13 -5.39 37.20 -15.30
CA ALA A 13 -4.55 36.21 -14.62
C ALA A 13 -3.98 36.74 -13.28
N ALA A 14 -3.69 38.06 -13.20
CA ALA A 14 -3.16 38.70 -12.00
C ALA A 14 -4.22 38.94 -10.91
N GLN A 15 -5.50 39.09 -11.26
CA GLN A 15 -6.60 39.31 -10.31
C GLN A 15 -7.20 37.97 -9.84
N GLN A 16 -6.63 37.40 -8.78
CA GLN A 16 -7.17 36.19 -8.14
C GLN A 16 -8.29 36.55 -7.16
N GLN A 17 -9.53 36.10 -7.42
CA GLN A 17 -10.65 36.20 -6.47
C GLN A 17 -10.81 34.87 -5.71
N GLN A 18 -10.89 34.93 -4.38
CA GLN A 18 -11.04 33.73 -3.53
C GLN A 18 -12.48 33.61 -3.03
N PHE A 19 -13.25 32.70 -3.63
CA PHE A 19 -14.62 32.37 -3.19
C PHE A 19 -14.57 31.09 -2.34
N LEU A 20 -14.25 31.19 -1.05
CA LEU A 20 -14.29 30.04 -0.13
C LEU A 20 -15.04 30.44 1.14
N ASP A 21 -16.14 29.74 1.43
CA ASP A 21 -16.80 29.76 2.74
C ASP A 21 -16.17 28.67 3.61
N ILE A 22 -15.10 29.03 4.31
CA ILE A 22 -14.25 28.08 5.01
C ILE A 22 -14.94 27.58 6.27
N VAL A 23 -15.29 26.29 6.29
CA VAL A 23 -15.84 25.60 7.45
C VAL A 23 -14.83 24.65 8.09
N ASP A 24 -15.03 24.29 9.35
CA ASP A 24 -14.23 23.24 9.99
C ASP A 24 -14.58 21.84 9.44
N PRO A 25 -13.68 20.85 9.55
CA PRO A 25 -13.91 19.51 8.99
C PRO A 25 -15.15 18.80 9.52
N ALA A 26 -15.45 18.93 10.82
CA ALA A 26 -16.58 18.25 11.44
C ALA A 26 -17.91 18.84 10.95
N THR A 27 -17.98 20.16 10.78
CA THR A 27 -19.12 20.84 10.16
C THR A 27 -19.30 20.45 8.70
N ALA A 28 -18.21 20.37 7.92
CA ALA A 28 -18.27 19.91 6.53
C ALA A 28 -18.84 18.48 6.42
N THR A 29 -18.33 17.54 7.24
CA THR A 29 -18.83 16.15 7.29
C THR A 29 -20.30 16.10 7.68
N ARG A 30 -20.72 16.86 8.70
CA ARG A 30 -22.12 16.89 9.15
C ARG A 30 -23.06 17.37 8.04
N ARG A 31 -22.76 18.52 7.42
CA ARG A 31 -23.57 19.09 6.32
C ARG A 31 -23.65 18.15 5.12
N PHE A 32 -22.55 17.46 4.81
CA PHE A 32 -22.48 16.50 3.72
C PHE A 32 -23.33 15.26 4.00
N HIS A 33 -23.21 14.67 5.18
CA HIS A 33 -23.95 13.46 5.55
C HIS A 33 -25.45 13.70 5.74
N GLU A 34 -25.86 14.89 6.18
CA GLU A 34 -27.27 15.26 6.39
C GLU A 34 -28.12 15.09 5.12
N HIS A 35 -27.52 15.27 3.94
CA HIS A 35 -28.21 15.19 2.65
C HIS A 35 -28.01 13.84 1.94
N LEU A 36 -27.34 12.88 2.58
CA LEU A 36 -27.02 11.58 2.00
C LEU A 36 -27.72 10.45 2.76
N LYS A 37 -28.24 9.47 2.02
CA LYS A 37 -28.72 8.22 2.60
C LYS A 37 -27.54 7.25 2.73
N LEU A 38 -26.89 7.27 3.89
CA LEU A 38 -25.72 6.43 4.19
C LEU A 38 -26.10 4.97 4.49
N GLN A 39 -26.61 4.29 3.47
CA GLN A 39 -27.02 2.89 3.50
C GLN A 39 -26.68 2.20 2.17
N PRO A 40 -26.68 0.86 2.10
CA PRO A 40 -26.40 0.15 0.86
C PRO A 40 -27.36 0.55 -0.28
N LEU A 41 -26.83 0.64 -1.50
CA LEU A 41 -27.59 1.09 -2.70
C LEU A 41 -28.55 0.04 -3.29
N GLY A 42 -28.70 -1.11 -2.63
CA GLY A 42 -29.46 -2.26 -3.11
C GLY A 42 -28.64 -3.53 -3.15
N CYS A 43 -29.26 -4.60 -3.64
CA CYS A 43 -28.70 -5.94 -3.65
C CYS A 43 -28.63 -6.46 -5.10
N GLU A 44 -27.68 -7.35 -5.36
CA GLU A 44 -27.58 -8.10 -6.61
C GLU A 44 -27.13 -9.52 -6.33
N THR A 45 -27.48 -10.45 -7.21
CA THR A 45 -27.04 -11.84 -7.12
C THR A 45 -25.76 -12.00 -7.93
N VAL A 46 -24.75 -12.62 -7.34
CA VAL A 46 -23.49 -12.94 -8.01
C VAL A 46 -23.14 -14.41 -7.86
N THR A 47 -22.37 -14.93 -8.81
CA THR A 47 -21.80 -16.27 -8.71
C THR A 47 -20.81 -16.34 -7.54
N LEU A 48 -20.59 -17.54 -7.01
CA LEU A 48 -19.61 -17.76 -5.96
C LEU A 48 -18.19 -17.33 -6.37
N SER A 49 -17.83 -17.45 -7.66
CA SER A 49 -16.54 -16.97 -8.19
C SER A 49 -16.38 -15.45 -8.12
N ASP A 50 -17.48 -14.70 -8.19
CA ASP A 50 -17.49 -13.23 -8.13
C ASP A 50 -17.80 -12.69 -6.73
N ALA A 51 -17.98 -13.57 -5.74
CA ALA A 51 -18.36 -13.22 -4.38
C ALA A 51 -17.20 -12.67 -3.53
N LEU A 52 -15.94 -12.92 -3.91
CA LEU A 52 -14.78 -12.47 -3.13
C LEU A 52 -14.79 -10.94 -2.95
N HIS A 53 -14.59 -10.50 -1.70
CA HIS A 53 -14.61 -9.10 -1.25
C HIS A 53 -15.94 -8.35 -1.40
N ARG A 54 -17.02 -9.04 -1.82
CA ARG A 54 -18.40 -8.53 -1.76
C ARG A 54 -18.90 -8.51 -0.32
N VAL A 55 -20.00 -7.81 -0.09
CA VAL A 55 -20.67 -7.78 1.21
C VAL A 55 -21.99 -8.50 1.10
N LEU A 56 -22.22 -9.46 2.00
CA LEU A 56 -23.44 -10.25 2.04
C LEU A 56 -24.66 -9.35 2.36
N ALA A 57 -25.73 -9.44 1.56
CA ALA A 57 -26.92 -8.59 1.74
C ALA A 57 -27.98 -9.21 2.65
N VAL A 58 -28.00 -10.54 2.77
CA VAL A 58 -28.98 -11.31 3.53
C VAL A 58 -28.29 -12.41 4.32
N ASP A 59 -28.84 -12.79 5.47
CA ASP A 59 -28.35 -13.96 6.21
C ASP A 59 -28.42 -15.21 5.33
N VAL A 60 -27.40 -16.07 5.43
CA VAL A 60 -27.35 -17.34 4.72
C VAL A 60 -27.65 -18.45 5.70
N VAL A 61 -28.73 -19.17 5.42
CA VAL A 61 -29.18 -20.32 6.19
C VAL A 61 -28.82 -21.58 5.40
N SER A 62 -28.24 -22.58 6.08
CA SER A 62 -27.90 -23.84 5.41
C SER A 62 -29.16 -24.65 5.12
N GLU A 63 -29.31 -25.13 3.89
CA GLU A 63 -30.38 -26.07 3.50
C GLU A 63 -29.97 -27.54 3.68
N VAL A 64 -28.70 -27.78 4.01
CA VAL A 64 -28.10 -29.10 4.16
C VAL A 64 -27.42 -29.24 5.51
N ASP A 65 -27.25 -30.47 5.94
CA ASP A 65 -26.35 -30.82 7.03
C ASP A 65 -24.93 -30.97 6.47
N VAL A 66 -23.92 -30.57 7.22
CA VAL A 66 -22.50 -30.82 6.91
C VAL A 66 -21.85 -31.54 8.10
N PRO A 67 -21.39 -32.79 7.93
CA PRO A 67 -21.64 -33.66 6.77
C PRO A 67 -23.13 -33.99 6.62
N GLY A 68 -23.58 -34.38 5.42
CA GLY A 68 -24.98 -34.70 5.14
C GLY A 68 -25.42 -36.11 5.56
N PHE A 69 -24.50 -36.90 6.11
CA PHE A 69 -24.69 -38.28 6.55
C PHE A 69 -23.63 -38.63 7.59
N ASP A 70 -23.89 -39.66 8.39
CA ASP A 70 -22.91 -40.20 9.34
C ASP A 70 -21.75 -40.82 8.58
N ARG A 71 -20.52 -40.41 8.90
CA ARG A 71 -19.32 -40.86 8.18
C ARG A 71 -18.24 -41.36 9.12
N SER A 72 -17.42 -42.27 8.62
CA SER A 72 -16.24 -42.75 9.34
C SER A 72 -15.17 -41.67 9.46
N ASN A 73 -14.53 -41.56 10.63
CA ASN A 73 -13.36 -40.70 10.86
C ASN A 73 -12.03 -41.40 10.55
N VAL A 74 -12.06 -42.71 10.32
CA VAL A 74 -10.89 -43.58 10.20
C VAL A 74 -11.09 -44.65 9.12
N ASP A 75 -10.01 -45.24 8.64
CA ASP A 75 -10.07 -46.46 7.84
C ASP A 75 -10.23 -47.67 8.77
N GLY A 76 -11.13 -48.59 8.44
CA GLY A 76 -11.40 -49.73 9.29
C GLY A 76 -12.68 -50.48 8.97
N PHE A 77 -13.42 -50.84 10.01
CA PHE A 77 -14.58 -51.72 9.91
C PHE A 77 -15.76 -51.17 10.71
N ALA A 78 -16.88 -50.92 10.02
CA ALA A 78 -18.14 -50.52 10.62
C ALA A 78 -18.78 -51.74 11.31
N VAL A 79 -19.09 -51.60 12.59
CA VAL A 79 -19.55 -52.67 13.49
C VAL A 79 -20.74 -52.21 14.32
N GLN A 80 -21.41 -53.16 14.97
CA GLN A 80 -22.14 -52.88 16.20
C GLN A 80 -21.15 -52.89 17.36
N ALA A 81 -21.06 -51.80 18.12
CA ALA A 81 -20.10 -51.62 19.20
C ALA A 81 -20.17 -52.77 20.22
N ALA A 82 -21.38 -53.27 20.49
CA ALA A 82 -21.63 -54.41 21.37
C ALA A 82 -20.86 -55.69 20.98
N ASP A 83 -20.65 -55.95 19.68
CA ASP A 83 -19.91 -57.11 19.19
C ASP A 83 -18.41 -57.04 19.53
N THR A 84 -17.92 -55.84 19.88
CA THR A 84 -16.53 -55.61 20.24
C THR A 84 -16.29 -55.66 21.74
N PHE A 85 -17.33 -55.71 22.57
CA PHE A 85 -17.18 -55.59 24.02
C PHE A 85 -16.35 -56.73 24.62
N GLY A 86 -15.36 -56.33 25.43
CA GLY A 86 -14.37 -57.24 26.01
C GLY A 86 -13.30 -57.73 25.05
N ALA A 87 -13.23 -57.23 23.81
CA ALA A 87 -12.09 -57.47 22.93
C ALA A 87 -10.80 -56.93 23.58
N THR A 88 -9.75 -57.73 23.52
CA THR A 88 -8.36 -57.33 23.85
C THR A 88 -7.42 -58.04 22.88
N GLU A 89 -6.14 -57.66 22.84
CA GLU A 89 -5.15 -58.36 22.01
C GLU A 89 -5.05 -59.86 22.38
N GLU A 90 -5.14 -60.18 23.66
CA GLU A 90 -5.08 -61.56 24.17
C GLU A 90 -6.40 -62.32 24.01
N VAL A 91 -7.54 -61.61 24.08
CA VAL A 91 -8.89 -62.18 23.97
C VAL A 91 -9.68 -61.40 22.90
N PRO A 92 -9.44 -61.69 21.60
CA PRO A 92 -10.09 -60.97 20.52
C PRO A 92 -11.54 -61.41 20.33
N ARG A 93 -12.35 -60.53 19.73
CA ARG A 93 -13.68 -60.85 19.21
C ARG A 93 -13.61 -61.17 17.72
N PHE A 94 -14.54 -61.99 17.24
CA PHE A 94 -14.59 -62.37 15.83
C PHE A 94 -15.95 -62.04 15.25
N VAL A 95 -15.95 -61.36 14.11
CA VAL A 95 -17.15 -61.00 13.33
C VAL A 95 -16.96 -61.41 11.88
N GLU A 96 -18.05 -61.62 11.15
CA GLU A 96 -18.03 -61.98 9.73
C GLU A 96 -18.05 -60.73 8.85
N LEU A 97 -17.20 -60.68 7.82
CA LEU A 97 -17.24 -59.57 6.87
C LEU A 97 -18.43 -59.72 5.92
N ASN A 98 -19.17 -58.62 5.79
CA ASN A 98 -20.11 -58.39 4.71
C ASN A 98 -19.38 -58.35 3.36
N ARG A 99 -20.09 -58.55 2.25
CA ARG A 99 -19.48 -58.60 0.89
C ARG A 99 -19.29 -57.22 0.27
N GLU A 100 -19.49 -56.18 1.06
CA GLU A 100 -19.43 -54.78 0.66
C GLU A 100 -18.16 -54.10 1.21
N VAL A 101 -17.58 -53.21 0.40
CA VAL A 101 -16.47 -52.33 0.77
C VAL A 101 -16.90 -50.89 0.50
N LEU A 102 -16.95 -50.07 1.53
CA LEU A 102 -17.47 -48.70 1.47
C LEU A 102 -16.33 -47.69 1.28
N SER A 103 -16.36 -47.00 0.15
CA SER A 103 -15.47 -45.88 -0.17
C SER A 103 -16.25 -44.56 -0.19
N PRO A 104 -15.60 -43.39 -0.02
CA PRO A 104 -16.28 -42.10 -0.11
C PRO A 104 -17.08 -41.95 -1.42
N GLY A 105 -18.33 -41.50 -1.29
CA GLY A 105 -19.26 -41.36 -2.41
C GLY A 105 -20.11 -42.59 -2.73
N ALA A 106 -19.83 -43.76 -2.12
CA ALA A 106 -20.70 -44.94 -2.24
C ALA A 106 -21.84 -44.91 -1.21
N MET A 107 -23.05 -45.30 -1.63
CA MET A 107 -24.15 -45.56 -0.70
C MET A 107 -24.12 -47.02 -0.24
N PRO A 108 -24.18 -47.30 1.08
CA PRO A 108 -24.24 -48.67 1.58
C PRO A 108 -25.50 -49.41 1.14
N SER A 109 -25.33 -50.67 0.76
CA SER A 109 -26.39 -51.58 0.32
C SER A 109 -26.61 -52.75 1.29
N GLU A 110 -25.59 -53.11 2.07
CA GLU A 110 -25.69 -54.14 3.10
C GLU A 110 -25.93 -53.54 4.50
N VAL A 111 -26.59 -54.31 5.36
CA VAL A 111 -26.85 -53.96 6.77
C VAL A 111 -25.80 -54.64 7.64
N VAL A 112 -25.18 -53.91 8.55
CA VAL A 112 -24.35 -54.50 9.61
C VAL A 112 -25.28 -55.10 10.67
N ARG A 113 -25.25 -56.42 10.77
CA ARG A 113 -26.03 -57.20 11.74
C ARG A 113 -25.13 -57.61 12.90
N GLU A 114 -25.74 -58.09 13.99
CA GLU A 114 -25.00 -58.70 15.09
C GLU A 114 -24.03 -59.77 14.56
N GLY A 115 -22.77 -59.68 14.98
CA GLY A 115 -21.69 -60.57 14.58
C GLY A 115 -21.17 -60.32 13.16
N THR A 116 -21.54 -59.22 12.49
CA THR A 116 -20.99 -58.86 11.16
C THR A 116 -20.32 -57.48 11.15
N ALA A 117 -19.49 -57.24 10.14
CA ALA A 117 -18.83 -55.95 9.93
C ALA A 117 -18.69 -55.63 8.43
N THR A 118 -18.67 -54.34 8.08
CA THR A 118 -18.43 -53.87 6.71
C THR A 118 -17.13 -53.09 6.66
N ALA A 119 -16.25 -53.40 5.71
CA ALA A 119 -15.02 -52.62 5.49
C ALA A 119 -15.37 -51.20 5.03
N ILE A 120 -14.80 -50.19 5.67
CA ILE A 120 -15.15 -48.79 5.46
C ILE A 120 -13.91 -47.90 5.47
N ALA A 121 -13.81 -47.00 4.49
CA ALA A 121 -12.77 -45.99 4.43
C ALA A 121 -13.19 -44.68 5.13
N THR A 122 -12.20 -43.87 5.50
CA THR A 122 -12.37 -42.54 6.09
C THR A 122 -13.25 -41.67 5.18
N GLY A 123 -14.27 -41.05 5.76
CA GLY A 123 -15.22 -40.20 5.05
C GLY A 123 -16.33 -40.94 4.30
N ALA A 124 -16.33 -42.28 4.25
CA ALA A 124 -17.43 -43.06 3.69
C ALA A 124 -18.65 -43.07 4.62
N MET A 125 -19.83 -43.22 4.03
CA MET A 125 -21.11 -43.23 4.73
C MET A 125 -21.26 -44.49 5.59
N LEU A 126 -21.73 -44.33 6.82
CA LEU A 126 -21.92 -45.43 7.75
C LEU A 126 -23.10 -46.33 7.28
N PRO A 127 -22.92 -47.67 7.20
CA PRO A 127 -23.99 -48.59 6.80
C PRO A 127 -25.05 -48.70 7.89
N ARG A 128 -26.29 -49.01 7.47
CA ARG A 128 -27.39 -49.25 8.40
C ARG A 128 -27.01 -50.37 9.38
N GLY A 129 -27.28 -50.15 10.66
CA GLY A 129 -27.04 -51.13 11.71
C GLY A 129 -25.66 -51.06 12.36
N ALA A 130 -24.70 -50.32 11.78
CA ALA A 130 -23.47 -49.98 12.47
C ALA A 130 -23.67 -48.73 13.35
N ASP A 131 -22.99 -48.70 14.49
CA ASP A 131 -22.99 -47.56 15.42
C ASP A 131 -21.56 -47.12 15.83
N ALA A 132 -20.51 -47.81 15.37
CA ALA A 132 -19.12 -47.46 15.60
C ALA A 132 -18.20 -47.97 14.48
N VAL A 133 -16.97 -47.44 14.42
CA VAL A 133 -15.92 -47.93 13.51
C VAL A 133 -14.67 -48.34 14.29
N VAL A 134 -14.22 -49.58 14.10
CA VAL A 134 -12.92 -50.05 14.63
C VAL A 134 -11.84 -49.71 13.61
N MET A 135 -10.78 -49.02 14.05
CA MET A 135 -9.65 -48.69 13.17
C MET A 135 -8.95 -49.97 12.68
N VAL A 136 -8.46 -49.96 11.45
CA VAL A 136 -7.77 -51.10 10.83
C VAL A 136 -6.56 -51.59 11.64
N GLU A 137 -5.89 -50.71 12.38
CA GLU A 137 -4.75 -51.04 13.25
C GLU A 137 -5.12 -51.99 14.40
N TYR A 138 -6.41 -52.10 14.74
CA TYR A 138 -6.91 -52.98 15.79
C TYR A 138 -7.65 -54.21 15.24
N THR A 139 -7.48 -54.50 13.94
CA THR A 139 -8.12 -55.65 13.31
C THR A 139 -7.17 -56.47 12.44
N GLU A 140 -7.46 -57.76 12.30
CA GLU A 140 -6.73 -58.69 11.44
C GLU A 140 -7.72 -59.63 10.72
N LEU A 141 -7.44 -60.01 9.48
CA LEU A 141 -8.21 -61.06 8.82
C LEU A 141 -7.83 -62.42 9.41
N ALA A 142 -8.81 -63.20 9.86
CA ALA A 142 -8.57 -64.54 10.36
C ALA A 142 -8.48 -65.53 9.19
N GLU A 143 -7.36 -66.26 9.09
CA GLU A 143 -7.19 -67.34 8.10
C GLU A 143 -8.09 -68.55 8.40
N GLU A 144 -8.52 -69.27 7.36
CA GLU A 144 -9.29 -70.52 7.51
C GLU A 144 -8.45 -71.60 8.21
N GLY A 145 -8.64 -71.76 9.53
CA GLY A 145 -8.08 -72.87 10.31
C GLY A 145 -7.54 -72.52 11.69
N SER A 146 -7.39 -71.24 12.03
CA SER A 146 -6.88 -70.80 13.33
C SER A 146 -8.00 -70.55 14.34
N SER A 147 -8.63 -71.64 14.80
CA SER A 147 -9.48 -71.61 16.01
C SER A 147 -8.62 -71.83 17.26
N PRO A 148 -8.60 -70.93 18.26
CA PRO A 148 -7.95 -71.15 19.54
C PRO A 148 -8.91 -71.88 20.49
N ALA A 149 -9.40 -73.05 20.08
CA ALA A 149 -10.00 -74.04 20.97
C ALA A 149 -10.17 -75.34 20.17
N GLY A 150 -9.31 -76.33 20.46
CA GLY A 150 -9.62 -77.69 20.07
C GLY A 150 -10.99 -78.05 20.63
N HIS A 151 -11.95 -78.38 19.76
CA HIS A 151 -12.79 -79.58 19.77
C HIS A 151 -13.88 -79.43 18.69
N ALA A 152 -13.80 -80.34 17.73
CA ALA A 152 -14.87 -80.86 16.86
C ALA A 152 -15.39 -80.05 15.65
N GLN A 153 -15.30 -80.77 14.52
CA GLN A 153 -16.15 -80.75 13.34
C GLN A 153 -15.94 -79.67 12.25
N ARG A 154 -15.04 -80.01 11.31
CA ARG A 154 -15.14 -79.62 9.90
C ARG A 154 -16.52 -80.01 9.35
N ALA A 155 -17.39 -79.03 9.17
CA ALA A 155 -18.37 -79.01 8.10
C ALA A 155 -17.90 -77.95 7.10
N VAL A 156 -17.42 -78.38 5.94
CA VAL A 156 -17.18 -77.51 4.80
C VAL A 156 -18.56 -77.05 4.31
N THR A 157 -19.03 -75.91 4.80
CA THR A 157 -20.11 -75.18 4.15
C THR A 157 -19.51 -74.43 2.97
N SER A 158 -20.14 -74.55 1.82
CA SER A 158 -19.76 -73.98 0.52
C SER A 158 -19.86 -72.44 0.43
N ASP A 159 -19.72 -71.73 1.55
CA ASP A 159 -19.81 -70.27 1.63
C ASP A 159 -18.58 -69.78 2.40
N HIS A 160 -17.50 -69.47 1.66
CA HIS A 160 -16.24 -68.97 2.24
C HIS A 160 -16.48 -67.56 2.79
N ARG A 161 -16.90 -67.44 4.06
CA ARG A 161 -17.12 -66.16 4.72
C ARG A 161 -15.84 -65.73 5.45
N VAL A 162 -15.31 -64.57 5.08
CA VAL A 162 -14.09 -64.01 5.69
C VAL A 162 -14.41 -63.54 7.11
N ARG A 163 -13.60 -63.94 8.09
CA ARG A 163 -13.73 -63.50 9.49
C ARG A 163 -12.71 -62.43 9.83
N LEU A 164 -13.15 -61.43 10.59
CA LEU A 164 -12.35 -60.33 11.11
C LEU A 164 -12.10 -60.55 12.61
N ARG A 165 -10.84 -60.51 13.01
CA ARG A 165 -10.37 -60.49 14.40
C ARG A 165 -10.33 -59.04 14.87
N ILE A 166 -11.04 -58.72 15.95
CA ILE A 166 -11.10 -57.40 16.58
C ILE A 166 -10.36 -57.49 17.92
N MET A 167 -9.35 -56.65 18.10
CA MET A 167 -8.44 -56.69 19.25
C MET A 167 -8.66 -55.54 20.23
N ARG A 168 -9.48 -54.55 19.87
CA ARG A 168 -9.82 -53.41 20.73
C ARG A 168 -11.32 -53.14 20.68
N PRO A 169 -11.97 -52.91 21.83
CA PRO A 169 -13.38 -52.56 21.86
C PRO A 169 -13.56 -51.10 21.45
N VAL A 170 -14.70 -50.79 20.84
CA VAL A 170 -15.16 -49.43 20.57
C VAL A 170 -16.50 -49.20 21.25
N THR A 171 -16.79 -47.93 21.56
CA THR A 171 -18.08 -47.51 22.12
C THR A 171 -19.01 -46.98 21.03
N ALA A 172 -20.32 -46.97 21.28
CA ALA A 172 -21.28 -46.43 20.34
C ALA A 172 -20.98 -44.95 20.03
N GLY A 173 -20.92 -44.60 18.75
CA GLY A 173 -20.53 -43.30 18.21
C GLY A 173 -19.01 -43.10 18.05
N GLU A 174 -18.17 -44.04 18.49
CA GLU A 174 -16.73 -43.91 18.38
C GLU A 174 -16.27 -43.98 16.93
N ASN A 175 -15.35 -43.07 16.56
CA ASN A 175 -14.85 -42.89 15.21
C ASN A 175 -15.92 -42.56 14.15
N VAL A 176 -17.07 -42.03 14.57
CA VAL A 176 -18.14 -41.55 13.69
C VAL A 176 -18.28 -40.03 13.84
N THR A 177 -18.36 -39.31 12.72
CA THR A 177 -18.89 -37.93 12.70
C THR A 177 -20.33 -38.00 12.23
N PHE A 178 -21.26 -37.58 13.08
CA PHE A 178 -22.69 -37.58 12.75
C PHE A 178 -23.06 -36.46 11.78
N ALA A 179 -24.13 -36.68 11.02
CA ALA A 179 -24.68 -35.68 10.14
C ALA A 179 -24.96 -34.36 10.89
N GLY A 180 -24.60 -33.23 10.28
CA GLY A 180 -24.89 -31.89 10.80
C GLY A 180 -24.03 -31.44 11.98
N THR A 181 -22.96 -32.16 12.32
CA THR A 181 -22.08 -31.82 13.45
C THR A 181 -21.29 -30.53 13.24
N ASP A 182 -20.95 -30.17 11.99
CA ASP A 182 -20.28 -28.91 11.65
C ASP A 182 -21.30 -27.80 11.34
N ILE A 183 -22.24 -28.08 10.44
CA ILE A 183 -23.32 -27.16 10.08
C ILE A 183 -24.63 -27.94 10.08
N ALA A 184 -25.62 -27.48 10.84
CA ALA A 184 -26.95 -28.07 10.84
C ALA A 184 -27.86 -27.43 9.78
N ARG A 185 -28.74 -28.22 9.17
CA ARG A 185 -29.82 -27.68 8.33
C ARG A 185 -30.66 -26.69 9.14
N GLY A 186 -30.89 -25.50 8.57
CA GLY A 186 -31.61 -24.40 9.21
C GLY A 186 -30.72 -23.47 10.05
N GLU A 187 -29.43 -23.79 10.21
CA GLU A 187 -28.48 -22.92 10.90
C GLU A 187 -28.12 -21.70 10.04
N THR A 188 -28.06 -20.52 10.65
CA THR A 188 -27.52 -19.33 9.99
C THR A 188 -26.00 -19.33 10.05
N VAL A 189 -25.35 -19.68 8.93
CA VAL A 189 -23.89 -19.84 8.83
C VAL A 189 -23.16 -18.53 8.53
N LEU A 190 -23.81 -17.59 7.86
CA LEU A 190 -23.27 -16.26 7.55
C LEU A 190 -24.35 -15.19 7.77
N ARG A 191 -23.93 -14.01 8.19
CA ARG A 191 -24.80 -12.87 8.54
C ARG A 191 -24.68 -11.73 7.54
N ALA A 192 -25.79 -11.08 7.23
CA ALA A 192 -25.82 -9.88 6.41
C ALA A 192 -24.82 -8.82 6.94
N GLY A 193 -24.14 -8.13 6.03
CA GLY A 193 -23.08 -7.16 6.33
C GLY A 193 -21.67 -7.75 6.47
N GLN A 194 -21.51 -9.07 6.43
CA GLN A 194 -20.19 -9.70 6.40
C GLN A 194 -19.51 -9.49 5.05
N VAL A 195 -18.22 -9.13 5.09
CA VAL A 195 -17.37 -9.06 3.90
C VAL A 195 -16.88 -10.47 3.59
N LEU A 196 -17.20 -10.98 2.41
CA LEU A 196 -16.85 -12.33 2.00
C LEU A 196 -15.34 -12.43 1.71
N THR A 197 -14.64 -13.30 2.43
CA THR A 197 -13.25 -13.69 2.19
C THR A 197 -13.19 -15.15 1.72
N SER A 198 -11.99 -15.72 1.58
CA SER A 198 -11.86 -17.16 1.27
C SER A 198 -12.56 -18.06 2.29
N ARG A 199 -12.68 -17.61 3.54
CA ARG A 199 -13.34 -18.37 4.62
C ARG A 199 -14.84 -18.49 4.35
N GLU A 200 -15.52 -17.35 4.17
CA GLU A 200 -16.96 -17.32 3.94
C GLU A 200 -17.33 -17.94 2.58
N VAL A 201 -16.49 -17.76 1.56
CA VAL A 201 -16.65 -18.45 0.26
C VAL A 201 -16.55 -19.98 0.43
N GLY A 202 -15.65 -20.48 1.29
CA GLY A 202 -15.55 -21.90 1.62
C GLY A 202 -16.81 -22.44 2.31
N VAL A 203 -17.40 -21.67 3.23
CA VAL A 203 -18.67 -22.03 3.88
C VAL A 203 -19.79 -22.14 2.85
N LEU A 204 -19.95 -21.13 1.98
CA LEU A 204 -20.95 -21.14 0.90
C LEU A 204 -20.78 -22.36 -0.02
N ALA A 205 -19.54 -22.68 -0.40
CA ALA A 205 -19.24 -23.86 -1.21
C ALA A 205 -19.62 -25.17 -0.50
N ALA A 206 -19.31 -25.28 0.81
CA ALA A 206 -19.57 -26.49 1.59
C ALA A 206 -21.07 -26.81 1.71
N ILE A 207 -21.92 -25.79 1.70
CA ILE A 207 -23.39 -25.95 1.71
C ILE A 207 -24.02 -25.95 0.31
N GLY A 208 -23.21 -25.96 -0.76
CA GLY A 208 -23.67 -26.07 -2.14
C GLY A 208 -24.24 -24.79 -2.75
N VAL A 209 -23.96 -23.61 -2.19
CA VAL A 209 -24.42 -22.32 -2.73
C VAL A 209 -23.63 -21.95 -3.99
N VAL A 210 -24.32 -21.80 -5.12
CA VAL A 210 -23.75 -21.37 -6.40
C VAL A 210 -23.79 -19.86 -6.58
N GLU A 211 -24.86 -19.23 -6.09
CA GLU A 211 -25.13 -17.80 -6.21
C GLU A 211 -25.49 -17.20 -4.86
N VAL A 212 -24.98 -16.00 -4.58
CA VAL A 212 -25.17 -15.31 -3.31
C VAL A 212 -25.67 -13.89 -3.52
N CYS A 213 -26.64 -13.47 -2.70
CA CYS A 213 -27.18 -12.12 -2.72
C CYS A 213 -26.27 -11.18 -1.92
N VAL A 214 -25.66 -10.21 -2.61
CA VAL A 214 -24.67 -9.27 -2.06
C VAL A 214 -25.12 -7.83 -2.29
N PHE A 215 -24.61 -6.89 -1.51
CA PHE A 215 -24.85 -5.48 -1.77
C PHE A 215 -24.19 -5.07 -3.09
N ARG A 216 -24.91 -4.27 -3.88
CA ARG A 216 -24.42 -3.73 -5.15
C ARG A 216 -23.21 -2.83 -4.91
N ARG A 217 -22.22 -2.89 -5.81
CA ARG A 217 -21.09 -1.95 -5.77
C ARG A 217 -21.56 -0.53 -6.17
N PRO A 218 -21.23 0.52 -5.40
CA PRO A 218 -21.45 1.90 -5.83
C PRO A 218 -20.60 2.20 -7.06
N ARG A 219 -21.21 2.71 -8.13
CA ARG A 219 -20.53 3.13 -9.36
C ARG A 219 -20.09 4.58 -9.19
N VAL A 220 -18.79 4.83 -9.30
CA VAL A 220 -18.16 6.12 -9.01
C VAL A 220 -17.59 6.70 -10.29
N ALA A 221 -18.21 7.76 -10.81
CA ALA A 221 -17.67 8.49 -11.95
C ALA A 221 -16.48 9.34 -11.55
N ILE A 222 -15.39 9.25 -12.30
CA ILE A 222 -14.16 10.01 -12.07
C ILE A 222 -13.86 10.84 -13.31
N ILE A 223 -13.83 12.16 -13.13
CA ILE A 223 -13.48 13.15 -14.15
C ILE A 223 -12.20 13.84 -13.73
N SER A 224 -11.22 13.92 -14.61
CA SER A 224 -10.05 14.78 -14.44
C SER A 224 -10.20 16.03 -15.27
N THR A 225 -9.72 17.18 -14.79
CA THR A 225 -9.79 18.46 -15.51
C THR A 225 -8.49 19.23 -15.34
N GLY A 226 -8.02 19.81 -16.44
CA GLY A 226 -6.79 20.58 -16.50
C GLY A 226 -6.11 20.40 -17.84
N ASP A 227 -5.84 21.51 -18.53
CA ASP A 227 -5.15 21.49 -19.82
C ASP A 227 -3.69 21.00 -19.70
N GLU A 228 -3.12 20.98 -18.50
CA GLU A 228 -1.80 20.40 -18.25
C GLU A 228 -1.80 18.86 -18.27
N LEU A 229 -2.96 18.21 -18.13
CA LEU A 229 -3.04 16.77 -17.91
C LEU A 229 -2.85 15.97 -19.20
N ILE A 230 -2.11 14.87 -19.11
CA ILE A 230 -1.96 13.86 -20.16
C ILE A 230 -2.15 12.46 -19.58
N VAL A 231 -2.58 11.51 -20.43
CA VAL A 231 -2.72 10.11 -20.03
C VAL A 231 -1.36 9.40 -19.97
N PRO A 232 -1.16 8.43 -19.06
CA PRO A 232 0.00 7.56 -19.08
C PRO A 232 0.21 6.88 -20.44
N GLY A 233 1.46 6.75 -20.87
CA GLY A 233 1.84 6.19 -22.18
C GLY A 233 2.13 7.23 -23.27
N VAL A 234 1.68 8.48 -23.10
CA VAL A 234 2.08 9.60 -23.97
C VAL A 234 3.40 10.20 -23.46
N PRO A 235 4.39 10.48 -24.32
CA PRO A 235 5.63 11.14 -23.89
C PRO A 235 5.36 12.49 -23.21
N SER A 236 5.96 12.71 -22.03
CA SER A 236 5.82 13.97 -21.29
C SER A 236 6.48 15.13 -22.05
N GLN A 237 5.81 16.27 -22.05
CA GLN A 237 6.29 17.52 -22.62
C GLN A 237 6.40 18.58 -21.52
N PRO A 238 7.29 19.59 -21.67
CA PRO A 238 7.30 20.74 -20.76
C PRO A 238 5.91 21.36 -20.62
N GLY A 239 5.46 21.55 -19.38
CA GLY A 239 4.12 22.08 -19.08
C GLY A 239 3.01 21.04 -19.01
N LYS A 240 3.27 19.78 -19.35
CA LYS A 240 2.32 18.67 -19.18
C LYS A 240 2.68 17.77 -18.00
N VAL A 241 1.68 17.26 -17.31
CA VAL A 241 1.83 16.29 -16.20
C VAL A 241 0.87 15.13 -16.39
N TYR A 242 1.26 13.94 -15.93
CA TYR A 242 0.38 12.78 -16.00
C TYR A 242 -0.78 12.89 -15.01
N ASP A 243 -1.97 12.48 -15.44
CA ASP A 243 -3.12 12.32 -14.55
C ASP A 243 -2.91 11.13 -13.62
N SER A 244 -2.34 11.42 -12.45
CA SER A 244 -2.14 10.45 -11.38
C SER A 244 -3.35 10.32 -10.44
N ASN A 245 -4.21 11.34 -10.37
CA ASN A 245 -5.31 11.36 -9.44
C ASN A 245 -6.41 10.38 -9.87
N SER A 246 -6.76 10.31 -11.16
CA SER A 246 -7.74 9.34 -11.63
C SER A 246 -7.30 7.91 -11.29
N ALA A 247 -6.04 7.57 -11.54
CA ALA A 247 -5.49 6.25 -11.20
C ALA A 247 -5.56 5.95 -9.68
N ILE A 248 -5.18 6.92 -8.84
CA ILE A 248 -5.23 6.78 -7.37
C ILE A 248 -6.68 6.61 -6.90
N LEU A 249 -7.60 7.45 -7.38
CA LEU A 249 -9.01 7.42 -6.99
C LEU A 249 -9.68 6.13 -7.47
N SER A 250 -9.40 5.67 -8.69
CA SER A 250 -9.90 4.41 -9.21
C SER A 250 -9.46 3.22 -8.36
N ALA A 251 -8.20 3.17 -7.91
CA ALA A 251 -7.72 2.14 -7.00
C ALA A 251 -8.44 2.22 -5.65
N ALA A 252 -8.49 3.41 -5.04
CA ALA A 252 -9.11 3.62 -3.74
C ALA A 252 -10.62 3.30 -3.73
N VAL A 253 -11.34 3.61 -4.81
CA VAL A 253 -12.76 3.21 -4.98
C VAL A 253 -12.91 1.69 -4.95
N ARG A 254 -12.05 0.94 -5.67
CA ARG A 254 -12.10 -0.53 -5.68
C ARG A 254 -11.80 -1.12 -4.30
N GLU A 255 -10.79 -0.61 -3.60
CA GLU A 255 -10.44 -1.01 -2.23
C GLU A 255 -11.61 -0.83 -1.24
N LEU A 256 -12.41 0.23 -1.45
CA LEU A 256 -13.58 0.56 -0.66
C LEU A 256 -14.85 -0.16 -1.10
N GLY A 257 -14.77 -1.08 -2.07
CA GLY A 257 -15.89 -1.91 -2.53
C GLY A 257 -16.77 -1.27 -3.61
N GLY A 258 -16.33 -0.17 -4.21
CA GLY A 258 -17.00 0.47 -5.35
C GLY A 258 -16.46 0.03 -6.71
N GLU A 259 -17.10 0.52 -7.76
CA GLU A 259 -16.72 0.34 -9.16
C GLU A 259 -16.37 1.71 -9.77
N PRO A 260 -15.10 1.98 -10.12
CA PRO A 260 -14.72 3.25 -10.73
C PRO A 260 -15.08 3.27 -12.22
N ILE A 261 -15.66 4.38 -12.66
CA ILE A 261 -15.99 4.68 -14.05
C ILE A 261 -15.19 5.90 -14.49
N GLU A 262 -14.10 5.67 -15.21
CA GLU A 262 -13.21 6.72 -15.68
C GLU A 262 -13.81 7.41 -16.91
N LEU A 263 -14.17 8.69 -16.76
CA LEU A 263 -14.70 9.52 -17.85
C LEU A 263 -13.61 10.33 -18.58
N GLY A 264 -12.35 10.19 -18.15
CA GLY A 264 -11.18 10.77 -18.80
C GLY A 264 -10.87 12.21 -18.39
N ILE A 265 -9.96 12.82 -19.16
CA ILE A 265 -9.51 14.20 -18.98
C ILE A 265 -10.40 15.12 -19.82
N VAL A 266 -11.07 16.05 -19.16
CA VAL A 266 -11.90 17.08 -19.78
C VAL A 266 -11.07 18.37 -19.86
N PRO A 267 -11.05 19.06 -21.03
CA PRO A 267 -10.35 20.34 -21.16
C PRO A 267 -10.97 21.40 -20.24
N ASP A 268 -10.23 22.47 -19.94
CA ASP A 268 -10.70 23.60 -19.13
C ASP A 268 -11.71 24.49 -19.89
N ASP A 269 -12.78 23.88 -20.40
CA ASP A 269 -13.92 24.49 -21.10
C ASP A 269 -15.23 24.25 -20.35
N GLN A 270 -15.98 25.33 -20.11
CA GLN A 270 -17.19 25.27 -19.26
C GLN A 270 -18.25 24.34 -19.83
N ALA A 271 -18.44 24.36 -21.15
CA ALA A 271 -19.48 23.58 -21.80
C ALA A 271 -19.10 22.09 -21.83
N ALA A 272 -17.84 21.76 -22.06
CA ALA A 272 -17.32 20.40 -21.97
C ALA A 272 -17.47 19.83 -20.56
N LEU A 273 -17.08 20.59 -19.54
CA LEU A 273 -17.20 20.16 -18.15
C LEU A 273 -18.67 20.00 -17.72
N GLN A 274 -19.56 20.89 -18.14
CA GLN A 274 -20.99 20.76 -17.87
C GLN A 274 -21.58 19.48 -18.51
N ARG A 275 -21.20 19.14 -19.75
CA ARG A 275 -21.62 17.88 -20.40
C ARG A 275 -21.09 16.66 -19.66
N ALA A 276 -19.82 16.69 -19.26
CA ALA A 276 -19.19 15.59 -18.52
C ALA A 276 -19.85 15.36 -17.16
N VAL A 277 -20.12 16.43 -16.39
CA VAL A 277 -20.85 16.35 -15.12
C VAL A 277 -22.26 15.81 -15.34
N GLN A 278 -23.00 16.30 -16.34
CA GLN A 278 -24.35 15.79 -16.64
C GLN A 278 -24.34 14.30 -16.98
N GLN A 279 -23.35 13.84 -17.75
CA GLN A 279 -23.15 12.42 -18.01
C GLN A 279 -22.81 11.65 -16.73
N ALA A 280 -21.98 12.21 -15.85
CA ALA A 280 -21.56 11.57 -14.61
C ALA A 280 -22.71 11.41 -13.58
N LEU A 281 -23.71 12.28 -13.60
CA LEU A 281 -24.87 12.20 -12.70
C LEU A 281 -25.73 10.94 -12.89
N GLN A 282 -25.51 10.14 -13.95
CA GLN A 282 -26.14 8.82 -14.08
C GLN A 282 -25.60 7.79 -13.08
N TYR A 283 -24.41 8.00 -12.51
CA TYR A 283 -23.76 7.10 -11.56
C TYR A 283 -24.12 7.46 -10.11
N ASP A 284 -23.59 6.71 -9.14
CA ASP A 284 -23.96 6.84 -7.73
C ASP A 284 -23.17 7.94 -7.01
N VAL A 285 -21.92 8.15 -7.41
CA VAL A 285 -20.99 9.16 -6.86
C VAL A 285 -20.25 9.81 -8.02
N VAL A 286 -20.04 11.13 -7.96
CA VAL A 286 -19.25 11.88 -8.96
C VAL A 286 -18.04 12.52 -8.28
N LEU A 287 -16.85 12.23 -8.78
CA LEU A 287 -15.59 12.79 -8.34
C LEU A 287 -14.97 13.60 -9.48
N LEU A 288 -14.66 14.86 -9.19
CA LEU A 288 -13.86 15.72 -10.05
C LEU A 288 -12.48 15.86 -9.42
N SER A 289 -11.43 15.64 -10.21
CA SER A 289 -10.05 15.82 -9.80
C SER A 289 -9.42 16.92 -10.64
N GLY A 290 -9.00 18.01 -9.98
CA GLY A 290 -8.50 19.21 -10.66
C GLY A 290 -9.48 20.39 -10.56
N GLY A 291 -9.15 21.52 -11.18
CA GLY A 291 -10.02 22.71 -11.23
C GLY A 291 -9.99 23.65 -10.02
N THR A 292 -9.58 23.17 -8.84
CA THR A 292 -9.61 23.91 -7.55
C THR A 292 -8.60 25.07 -7.37
N SER A 293 -7.95 25.55 -8.45
CA SER A 293 -6.85 26.52 -8.37
C SER A 293 -7.32 27.98 -8.37
N LYS A 294 -6.52 28.83 -7.72
CA LYS A 294 -6.75 30.27 -7.49
C LYS A 294 -6.56 31.09 -8.78
N GLY A 295 -7.44 30.91 -9.76
CA GLY A 295 -7.52 31.71 -10.98
C GLY A 295 -8.89 32.36 -11.15
N ALA A 296 -9.04 33.22 -12.15
CA ALA A 296 -10.27 33.93 -12.48
C ALA A 296 -11.38 33.00 -13.04
N GLY A 297 -11.91 32.15 -12.16
CA GLY A 297 -13.03 31.24 -12.38
C GLY A 297 -12.63 29.78 -12.22
N ASP A 298 -12.74 29.23 -11.00
CA ASP A 298 -12.76 27.77 -10.81
C ASP A 298 -13.97 27.23 -11.61
N LEU A 299 -13.66 26.68 -12.78
CA LEU A 299 -14.65 26.24 -13.76
C LEU A 299 -15.52 25.13 -13.20
N ALA A 300 -14.91 24.22 -12.44
CA ALA A 300 -15.59 23.13 -11.77
C ALA A 300 -16.56 23.67 -10.74
N TYR A 301 -16.14 24.64 -9.91
CA TYR A 301 -17.05 25.31 -8.98
C TYR A 301 -18.25 25.92 -9.70
N ARG A 302 -18.06 26.67 -10.78
CA ARG A 302 -19.17 27.32 -11.53
C ARG A 302 -20.14 26.32 -12.16
N VAL A 303 -19.66 25.15 -12.56
CA VAL A 303 -20.52 24.07 -13.08
C VAL A 303 -21.31 23.43 -11.93
N ILE A 304 -20.66 23.17 -10.79
CA ILE A 304 -21.29 22.55 -9.61
C ILE A 304 -22.23 23.49 -8.86
N GLU A 305 -21.98 24.81 -8.86
CA GLU A 305 -22.85 25.83 -8.26
C GLU A 305 -24.24 25.87 -8.92
N ARG A 306 -24.35 25.39 -10.16
CA ARG A 306 -25.63 25.24 -10.87
C ARG A 306 -26.44 24.04 -10.40
N LEU A 307 -25.83 23.09 -9.68
CA LEU A 307 -26.55 21.97 -9.10
C LEU A 307 -27.37 22.46 -7.90
N THR A 308 -28.61 22.00 -7.83
CA THR A 308 -29.53 22.26 -6.73
C THR A 308 -29.87 20.94 -6.02
N ASP A 309 -30.50 21.03 -4.84
CA ASP A 309 -30.99 19.92 -4.01
C ASP A 309 -29.93 19.07 -3.24
N PRO A 310 -29.21 19.66 -2.24
CA PRO A 310 -29.08 21.07 -1.87
C PRO A 310 -28.03 21.85 -2.70
N GLY A 311 -27.29 21.18 -3.60
CA GLY A 311 -26.14 21.77 -4.27
C GLY A 311 -24.90 21.74 -3.38
N ILE A 312 -24.12 22.83 -3.38
CA ILE A 312 -22.89 22.95 -2.57
C ILE A 312 -23.23 23.05 -1.08
N VAL A 313 -22.70 22.13 -0.27
CA VAL A 313 -22.90 22.10 1.19
C VAL A 313 -21.68 22.57 1.98
N ALA A 314 -20.50 22.49 1.36
CA ALA A 314 -19.25 23.06 1.89
C ALA A 314 -18.30 23.37 0.73
N HIS A 315 -17.71 24.57 0.72
CA HIS A 315 -16.71 24.95 -0.28
C HIS A 315 -15.54 25.65 0.39
N GLY A 316 -14.46 24.89 0.57
CA GLY A 316 -13.37 25.29 1.44
C GLY A 316 -13.50 24.68 2.82
N VAL A 317 -12.55 23.86 3.21
CA VAL A 317 -12.48 23.30 4.56
C VAL A 317 -11.17 23.73 5.21
N ALA A 318 -11.18 24.01 6.52
CA ALA A 318 -10.02 24.41 7.30
C ALA A 318 -9.02 23.25 7.52
N LEU A 319 -8.53 22.67 6.41
CA LEU A 319 -7.64 21.52 6.34
C LEU A 319 -6.32 21.87 5.63
N LYS A 320 -5.26 21.17 6.02
CA LYS A 320 -3.98 21.16 5.31
C LYS A 320 -3.43 19.73 5.30
N PRO A 321 -3.20 19.09 4.14
CA PRO A 321 -3.57 19.52 2.79
C PRO A 321 -5.09 19.51 2.55
N GLY A 322 -5.53 20.05 1.41
CA GLY A 322 -6.91 19.87 0.94
C GLY A 322 -7.91 21.00 1.18
N LYS A 323 -7.45 22.21 1.54
CA LYS A 323 -8.30 23.39 1.72
C LYS A 323 -9.40 23.57 0.66
N PRO A 324 -9.15 23.50 -0.66
CA PRO A 324 -10.13 23.93 -1.66
C PRO A 324 -11.12 22.82 -2.07
N ILE A 325 -11.32 21.79 -1.25
CA ILE A 325 -12.35 20.79 -1.50
C ILE A 325 -13.74 21.44 -1.60
N CYS A 326 -14.54 20.98 -2.57
CA CYS A 326 -15.96 21.32 -2.67
C CYS A 326 -16.79 20.06 -2.48
N LEU A 327 -17.68 20.08 -1.49
CA LEU A 327 -18.65 19.02 -1.22
C LEU A 327 -20.02 19.53 -1.69
N ALA A 328 -20.61 18.81 -2.62
CA ALA A 328 -21.97 19.05 -3.09
C ALA A 328 -22.79 17.76 -3.05
N VAL A 329 -24.10 17.93 -2.95
CA VAL A 329 -25.07 16.85 -3.05
C VAL A 329 -26.18 17.30 -4.01
N THR A 330 -26.57 16.43 -4.92
CA THR A 330 -27.71 16.66 -5.81
C THR A 330 -28.49 15.36 -5.96
N GLN A 331 -29.82 15.41 -5.83
CA GLN A 331 -30.67 14.21 -5.92
C GLN A 331 -30.24 13.09 -4.94
N GLY A 332 -29.72 13.47 -3.77
CA GLY A 332 -29.16 12.55 -2.77
C GLY A 332 -27.84 11.87 -3.15
N LYS A 333 -27.18 12.30 -4.25
CA LYS A 333 -25.91 11.78 -4.72
C LYS A 333 -24.75 12.72 -4.38
N PRO A 334 -23.62 12.22 -3.87
CA PRO A 334 -22.44 13.02 -3.63
C PRO A 334 -21.75 13.43 -4.93
N VAL A 335 -21.46 14.72 -5.06
CA VAL A 335 -20.64 15.31 -6.12
C VAL A 335 -19.50 16.09 -5.46
N VAL A 336 -18.26 15.65 -5.66
CA VAL A 336 -17.12 16.15 -4.91
C VAL A 336 -16.03 16.65 -5.85
N ILE A 337 -15.61 17.91 -5.67
CA ILE A 337 -14.42 18.46 -6.31
C ILE A 337 -13.24 18.28 -5.36
N LEU A 338 -12.32 17.43 -5.76
CA LEU A 338 -11.08 17.13 -5.05
C LEU A 338 -9.97 18.09 -5.49
N PRO A 339 -9.05 18.44 -4.57
CA PRO A 339 -7.86 19.23 -4.90
C PRO A 339 -7.04 18.64 -6.06
N GLY A 340 -6.45 19.47 -6.92
CA GLY A 340 -5.63 18.97 -8.04
C GLY A 340 -4.32 18.28 -7.63
N PHE A 341 -3.79 18.60 -6.44
CA PHE A 341 -2.57 17.97 -5.94
C PHE A 341 -2.82 16.55 -5.39
N PRO A 342 -2.03 15.53 -5.79
CA PRO A 342 -2.34 14.12 -5.46
C PRO A 342 -2.47 13.78 -3.98
N THR A 343 -1.55 14.27 -3.14
CA THR A 343 -1.62 14.02 -1.70
C THR A 343 -2.84 14.68 -1.07
N SER A 344 -3.22 15.86 -1.57
CA SER A 344 -4.43 16.54 -1.12
C SER A 344 -5.68 15.79 -1.55
N ALA A 345 -5.75 15.36 -2.81
CA ALA A 345 -6.89 14.64 -3.39
C ALA A 345 -7.20 13.36 -2.61
N VAL A 346 -6.20 12.49 -2.45
CA VAL A 346 -6.37 11.19 -1.78
C VAL A 346 -6.72 11.38 -0.31
N PHE A 347 -6.12 12.36 0.36
CA PHE A 347 -6.43 12.68 1.75
C PHE A 347 -7.90 13.11 1.90
N THR A 348 -8.34 14.09 1.10
CA THR A 348 -9.73 14.57 1.13
C THR A 348 -10.73 13.50 0.72
N PHE A 349 -10.35 12.61 -0.20
CA PHE A 349 -11.15 11.45 -0.57
C PHE A 349 -11.33 10.52 0.63
N HIS A 350 -10.26 10.15 1.34
CA HIS A 350 -10.37 9.27 2.52
C HIS A 350 -11.13 9.91 3.68
N GLU A 351 -11.02 11.23 3.88
CA GLU A 351 -11.70 11.92 4.97
C GLU A 351 -13.20 12.09 4.70
N PHE A 352 -13.61 12.46 3.48
CA PHE A 352 -15.01 12.82 3.18
C PHE A 352 -15.76 11.82 2.29
N VAL A 353 -15.09 11.20 1.32
CA VAL A 353 -15.73 10.33 0.32
C VAL A 353 -15.73 8.88 0.75
N ALA A 354 -14.62 8.39 1.33
CA ALA A 354 -14.49 6.99 1.71
C ALA A 354 -15.55 6.53 2.74
N PRO A 355 -15.91 7.31 3.78
CA PRO A 355 -16.99 6.91 4.70
C PRO A 355 -18.33 6.73 3.98
N VAL A 356 -18.64 7.61 3.02
CA VAL A 356 -19.85 7.52 2.19
C VAL A 356 -19.81 6.27 1.31
N LEU A 357 -18.72 6.05 0.56
CA LEU A 357 -18.60 4.88 -0.31
C LEU A 357 -18.71 3.56 0.44
N ARG A 358 -18.13 3.47 1.64
CA ARG A 358 -18.25 2.26 2.48
C ARG A 358 -19.70 2.00 2.87
N ALA A 359 -20.43 3.03 3.29
CA ALA A 359 -21.83 2.92 3.63
C ALA A 359 -22.68 2.49 2.42
N LEU A 360 -22.45 3.11 1.25
CA LEU A 360 -23.13 2.77 0.00
C LEU A 360 -22.83 1.34 -0.50
N ALA A 361 -21.62 0.84 -0.22
CA ALA A 361 -21.20 -0.53 -0.52
C ALA A 361 -21.60 -1.55 0.56
N GLY A 362 -22.29 -1.13 1.63
CA GLY A 362 -22.63 -1.95 2.79
C GLY A 362 -21.45 -2.42 3.64
N ARG A 363 -20.27 -1.84 3.43
CA ARG A 363 -19.09 -2.17 4.22
C ARG A 363 -19.17 -1.56 5.61
N PRO A 364 -18.64 -2.24 6.65
CA PRO A 364 -18.59 -1.67 7.99
C PRO A 364 -17.75 -0.38 8.01
N PRO A 365 -17.96 0.52 8.98
CA PRO A 365 -17.09 1.68 9.15
C PRO A 365 -15.60 1.30 9.19
N ALA A 366 -14.74 2.18 8.70
CA ALA A 366 -13.30 1.93 8.75
C ALA A 366 -12.85 1.88 10.22
N ARG A 367 -12.11 0.83 10.59
CA ARG A 367 -11.39 0.83 11.87
C ARG A 367 -10.18 1.73 11.71
N THR A 368 -10.11 2.76 12.55
CA THR A 368 -8.99 3.68 12.57
C THR A 368 -7.99 3.20 13.61
N GLU A 369 -6.91 2.55 13.17
CA GLU A 369 -5.81 2.21 14.07
C GLU A 369 -4.93 3.43 14.30
N GLN A 370 -4.63 3.67 15.57
CA GLN A 370 -3.71 4.72 16.01
C GLN A 370 -2.60 4.07 16.81
N VAL A 371 -1.38 4.54 16.57
CA VAL A 371 -0.20 4.10 17.31
C VAL A 371 0.52 5.29 17.93
N PRO A 372 0.98 5.15 19.18
CA PRO A 372 1.78 6.19 19.82
C PRO A 372 3.18 6.23 19.19
N ALA A 373 3.67 7.44 18.92
CA ALA A 373 5.00 7.67 18.39
C ALA A 373 5.61 8.97 18.94
N THR A 374 6.92 9.12 18.81
CA THR A 374 7.65 10.34 19.15
C THR A 374 8.11 11.06 17.89
N VAL A 375 7.89 12.36 17.79
CA VAL A 375 8.32 13.14 16.63
C VAL A 375 9.81 13.52 16.80
N PRO A 376 10.72 13.08 15.91
CA PRO A 376 12.15 13.35 16.07
C PRO A 376 12.58 14.74 15.56
N LEU A 377 11.72 15.38 14.77
CA LEU A 377 11.99 16.65 14.10
C LEU A 377 10.88 17.65 14.42
N ARG A 378 11.24 18.91 14.64
CA ARG A 378 10.28 19.99 14.80
C ARG A 378 9.37 20.09 13.56
N ILE A 379 8.06 20.16 13.77
CA ILE A 379 7.06 20.37 12.71
C ILE A 379 6.40 21.73 12.91
N ASN A 380 6.50 22.60 11.92
CA ASN A 380 5.81 23.88 11.91
C ASN A 380 4.45 23.73 11.22
N SER A 381 3.41 24.26 11.84
CA SER A 381 2.06 24.36 11.29
C SER A 381 1.61 25.82 11.24
N GLN A 382 0.39 26.07 10.76
CA GLN A 382 -0.19 27.41 10.63
C GLN A 382 -1.50 27.47 11.41
N ARG A 383 -1.70 28.55 12.19
CA ARG A 383 -2.98 28.82 12.87
C ARG A 383 -4.17 28.81 11.90
N GLY A 384 -5.29 28.32 12.41
CA GLY A 384 -6.60 28.34 11.75
C GLY A 384 -6.83 27.21 10.75
N ARG A 385 -5.98 26.18 10.73
CA ARG A 385 -6.22 24.97 9.93
C ARG A 385 -5.75 23.73 10.66
N LYS A 386 -6.57 22.69 10.62
CA LYS A 386 -6.17 21.35 11.08
C LYS A 386 -5.22 20.75 10.04
N GLU A 387 -4.00 20.43 10.45
CA GLU A 387 -2.97 19.92 9.55
C GLU A 387 -2.76 18.42 9.73
N PHE A 388 -2.75 17.69 8.62
CA PHE A 388 -2.52 16.26 8.53
C PHE A 388 -1.15 16.07 7.88
N VAL A 389 -0.18 15.71 8.70
CA VAL A 389 1.21 15.53 8.30
C VAL A 389 1.43 14.06 8.02
N LEU A 390 1.77 13.72 6.77
CA LEU A 390 2.20 12.36 6.44
C LEU A 390 3.47 12.04 7.23
N VAL A 391 3.50 10.85 7.81
CA VAL A 391 4.64 10.37 8.57
C VAL A 391 5.08 9.01 8.09
N SER A 392 6.37 8.76 8.22
CA SER A 392 6.92 7.43 8.18
C SER A 392 7.37 7.00 9.56
N LEU A 393 6.94 5.81 9.98
CA LEU A 393 7.22 5.22 11.27
C LEU A 393 8.50 4.40 11.22
N VAL A 394 9.36 4.65 12.20
CA VAL A 394 10.64 3.97 12.38
C VAL A 394 10.71 3.37 13.78
N ARG A 395 11.14 2.11 13.88
CA ARG A 395 11.28 1.42 15.17
C ARG A 395 12.55 1.85 15.90
N ARG A 396 12.41 2.19 17.18
CA ARG A 396 13.48 2.47 18.14
C ARG A 396 13.42 1.46 19.29
N ALA A 397 14.40 1.52 20.20
CA ALA A 397 14.41 0.68 21.39
C ALA A 397 13.28 1.03 22.37
N ASP A 398 12.85 2.30 22.38
CA ASP A 398 11.87 2.90 23.30
C ASP A 398 10.47 3.14 22.68
N GLY A 399 10.25 2.70 21.44
CA GLY A 399 8.97 2.86 20.74
C GLY A 399 9.11 3.17 19.26
N LEU A 400 8.13 3.90 18.71
CA LEU A 400 8.11 4.36 17.32
C LEU A 400 8.53 5.84 17.22
N ALA A 401 9.29 6.18 16.19
CA ALA A 401 9.53 7.56 15.79
C ALA A 401 8.73 7.89 14.52
N ALA A 402 8.00 9.01 14.55
CA ALA A 402 7.18 9.50 13.45
C ALA A 402 7.92 10.58 12.68
N TYR A 403 8.59 10.20 11.59
CA TYR A 403 9.29 11.12 10.72
C TYR A 403 8.31 11.83 9.78
N PRO A 404 8.19 13.17 9.82
CA PRO A 404 7.37 13.88 8.84
C PRO A 404 7.97 13.69 7.44
N ILE A 405 7.14 13.27 6.50
CA ILE A 405 7.51 13.06 5.10
C ILE A 405 6.70 14.00 4.20
N GLY A 406 7.29 14.35 3.06
CA GLY A 406 6.69 15.26 2.09
C GLY A 406 7.24 16.67 2.17
N LYS A 407 7.40 17.30 0.99
CA LYS A 407 7.89 18.68 0.82
C LYS A 407 6.84 19.57 0.15
N GLY A 408 5.56 19.32 0.43
CA GLY A 408 4.41 19.98 -0.17
C GLY A 408 3.35 18.99 -0.65
N SER A 409 2.16 19.50 -0.95
CA SER A 409 0.97 18.71 -1.32
C SER A 409 1.06 17.97 -2.66
N GLY A 410 2.02 18.30 -3.53
CA GLY A 410 2.12 17.76 -4.88
C GLY A 410 2.92 16.47 -5.03
N SER A 411 3.33 15.79 -3.95
CA SER A 411 4.23 14.63 -4.03
C SER A 411 3.47 13.30 -4.00
N VAL A 412 3.35 12.66 -5.15
CA VAL A 412 2.77 11.29 -5.29
C VAL A 412 3.57 10.26 -4.49
N THR A 413 4.90 10.30 -4.59
CA THR A 413 5.79 9.34 -3.92
C THR A 413 5.71 9.40 -2.40
N THR A 414 5.45 10.59 -1.83
CA THR A 414 5.31 10.73 -0.38
C THR A 414 4.13 9.94 0.15
N PHE A 415 2.99 9.95 -0.54
CA PHE A 415 1.81 9.20 -0.11
C PHE A 415 2.09 7.70 -0.15
N SER A 416 2.70 7.19 -1.22
CA SER A 416 3.05 5.76 -1.35
C SER A 416 4.02 5.26 -0.28
N CYS A 417 4.84 6.13 0.31
CA CYS A 417 5.82 5.76 1.34
C CYS A 417 5.37 6.09 2.77
N ALA A 418 4.17 6.63 2.94
CA ALA A 418 3.63 7.00 4.25
C ALA A 418 3.12 5.77 4.98
N ASP A 419 3.42 5.66 6.27
CA ASP A 419 2.83 4.64 7.14
C ASP A 419 1.52 5.16 7.77
N GLY A 420 1.38 6.48 7.87
CA GLY A 420 0.26 7.12 8.53
C GLY A 420 0.28 8.63 8.44
N PHE A 421 -0.59 9.27 9.21
CA PHE A 421 -0.58 10.71 9.41
C PHE A 421 -0.71 11.11 10.87
N LEU A 422 0.01 12.18 11.21
CA LEU A 422 -0.10 12.93 12.44
C LEU A 422 -1.10 14.07 12.25
N VAL A 423 -2.00 14.28 13.22
CA VAL A 423 -2.94 15.39 13.24
C VAL A 423 -2.41 16.51 14.14
N ILE A 424 -2.26 17.71 13.60
CA ILE A 424 -1.95 18.94 14.32
C ILE A 424 -3.23 19.77 14.37
N ASP A 425 -3.64 20.16 15.59
CA ASP A 425 -4.86 20.94 15.79
C ASP A 425 -4.76 22.36 15.21
N GLN A 426 -5.90 22.96 14.86
CA GLN A 426 -5.97 24.30 14.26
C GLN A 426 -5.38 25.42 15.12
N HIS A 427 -5.27 25.23 16.44
CA HIS A 427 -4.67 26.20 17.36
C HIS A 427 -3.18 25.93 17.63
N GLN A 428 -2.63 24.84 17.11
CA GLN A 428 -1.24 24.45 17.32
C GLN A 428 -0.37 24.84 16.12
N GLU A 429 0.65 25.67 16.34
CA GLU A 429 1.58 26.12 15.29
C GLU A 429 2.88 25.31 15.26
N LEU A 430 3.09 24.49 16.28
CA LEU A 430 4.37 23.87 16.53
C LEU A 430 4.19 22.54 17.25
N VAL A 431 4.80 21.50 16.69
CA VAL A 431 5.07 20.25 17.39
C VAL A 431 6.58 20.20 17.59
N GLU A 432 7.00 20.22 18.86
CA GLU A 432 8.42 20.19 19.22
C GLU A 432 9.01 18.81 18.99
N ALA A 433 10.31 18.77 18.67
CA ALA A 433 11.03 17.51 18.64
C ALA A 433 11.01 16.85 20.03
N GLY A 434 10.74 15.55 20.08
CA GLY A 434 10.54 14.78 21.31
C GLY A 434 9.08 14.68 21.77
N SER A 435 8.14 15.38 21.14
CA SER A 435 6.72 15.29 21.51
C SER A 435 6.14 13.90 21.24
N ARG A 436 5.32 13.39 22.17
CA ARG A 436 4.51 12.19 21.94
C ARG A 436 3.25 12.54 21.16
N VAL A 437 2.92 11.73 20.18
CA VAL A 437 1.79 11.93 19.27
C VAL A 437 1.11 10.61 18.93
N GLU A 438 -0.16 10.68 18.55
CA GLU A 438 -0.88 9.57 17.95
C GLU A 438 -0.79 9.65 16.42
N VAL A 439 -0.39 8.55 15.80
CA VAL A 439 -0.31 8.43 14.34
C VAL A 439 -1.45 7.54 13.87
N ARG A 440 -2.31 8.09 13.01
CA ARG A 440 -3.33 7.32 12.32
C ARG A 440 -2.68 6.52 11.19
N LEU A 441 -2.75 5.20 11.23
CA LEU A 441 -2.16 4.36 10.19
C LEU A 441 -2.98 4.43 8.89
N LEU A 442 -2.29 4.38 7.75
CA LEU A 442 -2.92 4.22 6.42
C LEU A 442 -3.27 2.76 6.14
N ASP A 443 -2.43 1.83 6.61
CA ASP A 443 -2.65 0.38 6.55
C ASP A 443 -3.01 -0.18 7.93
N ARG A 444 -3.72 -1.31 7.96
CA ARG A 444 -4.09 -2.04 9.18
C ARG A 444 -2.91 -2.76 9.83
N THR A 445 -1.80 -2.96 9.12
CA THR A 445 -0.63 -3.66 9.64
C THR A 445 0.63 -2.85 9.40
N LEU A 446 1.22 -2.35 10.48
CA LEU A 446 2.55 -1.74 10.42
C LEU A 446 3.62 -2.85 10.42
N GLU A 447 4.30 -3.03 9.29
CA GLU A 447 5.51 -3.84 9.19
C GLU A 447 6.75 -2.93 9.19
N PRO A 448 7.51 -2.86 10.29
CA PRO A 448 8.74 -2.08 10.33
C PRO A 448 9.79 -2.68 9.39
N ALA A 449 10.50 -1.83 8.66
CA ALA A 449 11.56 -2.28 7.76
C ALA A 449 12.76 -2.86 8.52
N ASP A 450 13.39 -3.90 7.96
CA ASP A 450 14.63 -4.50 8.47
C ASP A 450 15.83 -3.56 8.37
N LEU A 451 15.82 -2.70 7.36
CA LEU A 451 16.86 -1.70 7.09
C LEU A 451 16.24 -0.31 6.98
N VAL A 452 16.61 0.60 7.87
CA VAL A 452 16.19 2.00 7.81
C VAL A 452 17.39 2.88 7.47
N VAL A 453 17.31 3.56 6.33
CA VAL A 453 18.34 4.51 5.87
C VAL A 453 17.79 5.94 5.94
N ILE A 454 18.42 6.81 6.72
CA ILE A 454 17.97 8.20 6.91
C ILE A 454 19.12 9.15 6.58
N GLY A 455 18.94 10.02 5.58
CA GLY A 455 19.98 10.99 5.24
C GLY A 455 19.75 11.73 3.93
N SER A 456 20.83 11.93 3.18
CA SER A 456 20.76 12.52 1.85
C SER A 456 20.25 11.52 0.81
N HIS A 457 19.70 12.05 -0.29
CA HIS A 457 19.27 11.24 -1.42
C HIS A 457 20.42 11.04 -2.40
N CYS A 458 20.57 9.83 -2.94
CA CYS A 458 21.47 9.53 -4.05
C CYS A 458 20.96 8.32 -4.84
N VAL A 459 20.96 8.39 -6.17
CA VAL A 459 20.52 7.27 -7.04
C VAL A 459 21.38 6.01 -6.85
N GLY A 460 22.65 6.16 -6.43
CA GLY A 460 23.50 5.01 -6.09
C GLY A 460 22.98 4.23 -4.88
N LEU A 461 22.28 4.88 -3.94
CA LEU A 461 21.64 4.22 -2.82
C LEU A 461 20.52 3.28 -3.31
N ASP A 462 19.77 3.67 -4.34
CA ASP A 462 18.68 2.83 -4.88
C ASP A 462 19.22 1.48 -5.41
N VAL A 463 20.43 1.47 -5.98
CA VAL A 463 21.12 0.24 -6.41
C VAL A 463 21.42 -0.66 -5.21
N LEU A 464 21.89 -0.08 -4.11
CA LEU A 464 22.22 -0.80 -2.88
C LEU A 464 20.97 -1.34 -2.19
N ILE A 465 19.92 -0.51 -2.07
CA ILE A 465 18.62 -0.92 -1.52
C ILE A 465 18.03 -2.06 -2.34
N SER A 466 18.09 -1.98 -3.67
CA SER A 466 17.66 -3.07 -4.55
C SER A 466 18.41 -4.38 -4.28
N ALA A 467 19.73 -4.33 -4.10
CA ALA A 467 20.54 -5.51 -3.80
C ALA A 467 20.24 -6.11 -2.41
N VAL A 468 19.97 -5.26 -1.40
CA VAL A 468 19.55 -5.71 -0.07
C VAL A 468 18.16 -6.38 -0.13
N ARG A 469 17.22 -5.81 -0.88
CA ARG A 469 15.88 -6.41 -1.06
C ARG A 469 15.92 -7.76 -1.77
N GLN A 470 16.83 -7.94 -2.73
CA GLN A 470 17.05 -9.24 -3.39
C GLN A 470 17.56 -10.32 -2.43
N ARG A 471 18.10 -9.93 -1.27
CA ARG A 471 18.51 -10.84 -0.20
C ARG A 471 17.42 -11.08 0.86
N GLY A 472 16.19 -10.63 0.59
CA GLY A 472 15.03 -10.89 1.44
C GLY A 472 14.79 -9.88 2.57
N PHE A 473 15.53 -8.77 2.60
CA PHE A 473 15.31 -7.72 3.61
C PHE A 473 14.40 -6.62 3.09
N THR A 474 13.46 -6.18 3.92
CA THR A 474 12.71 -4.96 3.69
C THR A 474 13.57 -3.74 4.00
N ALA A 475 13.39 -2.66 3.25
CA ALA A 475 14.20 -1.46 3.42
C ALA A 475 13.36 -0.19 3.23
N LYS A 476 13.66 0.83 4.04
CA LYS A 476 12.97 2.12 4.07
C LYS A 476 13.99 3.24 4.01
N THR A 477 13.75 4.24 3.16
CA THR A 477 14.65 5.40 2.97
C THR A 477 13.93 6.70 3.31
N LEU A 478 14.54 7.55 4.15
CA LEU A 478 14.00 8.86 4.51
C LEU A 478 15.02 9.98 4.21
N TYR A 479 14.58 11.00 3.47
CA TYR A 479 15.46 12.03 2.92
C TYR A 479 15.40 13.36 3.67
N VAL A 480 16.12 13.41 4.79
CA VAL A 480 16.24 14.59 5.69
C VAL A 480 17.53 15.39 5.48
N GLY A 481 18.35 15.01 4.49
CA GLY A 481 19.66 15.62 4.22
C GLY A 481 20.77 15.08 5.13
N SER A 482 22.03 15.38 4.80
CA SER A 482 23.20 14.77 5.44
C SER A 482 23.27 15.05 6.94
N ASN A 483 23.03 16.30 7.37
CA ASN A 483 23.01 16.66 8.79
C ASN A 483 21.85 15.99 9.54
N GLY A 484 20.66 15.95 8.94
CA GLY A 484 19.51 15.27 9.52
C GLY A 484 19.77 13.76 9.70
N GLY A 485 20.41 13.13 8.71
CA GLY A 485 20.80 11.72 8.77
C GLY A 485 21.84 11.44 9.85
N LEU A 486 22.88 12.27 9.95
CA LEU A 486 23.88 12.14 11.01
C LEU A 486 23.27 12.25 12.41
N LEU A 487 22.34 13.20 12.60
CA LEU A 487 21.63 13.34 13.87
C LEU A 487 20.70 12.16 14.15
N ALA A 488 20.03 11.61 13.13
CA ALA A 488 19.21 10.40 13.25
C ALA A 488 20.06 9.18 13.66
N ALA A 489 21.25 9.01 13.08
CA ALA A 489 22.19 7.97 13.47
C ALA A 489 22.63 8.12 14.94
N ARG A 490 22.93 9.34 15.39
CA ARG A 490 23.28 9.61 16.81
C ARG A 490 22.14 9.27 17.78
N ARG A 491 20.89 9.39 17.36
CA ARG A 491 19.70 9.03 18.16
C ARG A 491 19.32 7.54 18.05
N GLY A 492 20.04 6.74 17.26
CA GLY A 492 19.73 5.33 17.03
C GLY A 492 18.44 5.11 16.23
N GLU A 493 18.03 6.11 15.44
CA GLU A 493 16.78 6.14 14.67
C GLU A 493 16.95 5.60 13.24
N CYS A 494 18.15 5.22 12.84
CA CYS A 494 18.40 4.55 11.57
C CYS A 494 19.48 3.48 11.72
N ASP A 495 19.54 2.58 10.76
CA ASP A 495 20.63 1.62 10.63
C ASP A 495 21.80 2.23 9.86
N LEU A 496 21.50 3.05 8.85
CA LEU A 496 22.51 3.81 8.10
C LEU A 496 22.06 5.25 7.85
N ALA A 497 23.02 6.16 7.79
CA ALA A 497 22.82 7.53 7.34
C ALA A 497 23.71 7.85 6.15
N GLY A 498 23.12 8.03 4.97
CA GLY A 498 23.84 8.48 3.78
C GLY A 498 24.20 9.96 3.90
N ILE A 499 25.49 10.28 3.85
CA ILE A 499 26.01 11.64 4.05
C ILE A 499 27.10 12.01 3.04
N HIS A 500 27.27 13.31 2.84
CA HIS A 500 28.32 13.92 2.01
C HIS A 500 28.65 15.33 2.55
N LEU A 501 29.00 15.38 3.83
CA LEU A 501 29.34 16.62 4.54
C LEU A 501 30.81 16.97 4.28
N LEU A 502 31.06 18.19 3.80
CA LEU A 502 32.42 18.73 3.63
C LEU A 502 32.79 19.57 4.84
N ASP A 503 33.92 19.27 5.48
CA ASP A 503 34.51 20.18 6.45
C ASP A 503 35.33 21.26 5.71
N PRO A 504 34.92 22.54 5.75
CA PRO A 504 35.63 23.60 5.04
C PRO A 504 37.03 23.88 5.59
N LYS A 505 37.36 23.42 6.81
CA LYS A 505 38.69 23.64 7.41
C LYS A 505 39.72 22.64 6.92
N THR A 506 39.34 21.36 6.89
CA THR A 506 40.24 20.25 6.51
C THR A 506 40.13 19.88 5.03
N GLY A 507 39.00 20.19 4.39
CA GLY A 507 38.68 19.71 3.05
C GLY A 507 38.26 18.23 3.02
N GLU A 508 38.20 17.56 4.18
CA GLU A 508 37.80 16.16 4.27
C GLU A 508 36.27 16.01 4.26
N TYR A 509 35.80 14.96 3.59
CA TYR A 509 34.39 14.58 3.62
C TYR A 509 34.11 13.59 4.75
N ASN A 510 32.97 13.76 5.41
CA ASN A 510 32.28 12.84 6.31
C ASN A 510 33.04 12.48 7.62
N ARG A 511 34.30 12.04 7.54
CA ARG A 511 35.12 11.61 8.68
C ARG A 511 35.15 12.62 9.84
N PRO A 512 35.33 13.94 9.64
CA PRO A 512 35.32 14.91 10.75
C PRO A 512 34.01 14.99 11.53
N PHE A 513 32.91 14.48 10.99
CA PHE A 513 31.58 14.54 11.61
C PHE A 513 31.19 13.26 12.36
N VAL A 514 31.99 12.20 12.26
CA VAL A 514 31.76 10.90 12.90
C VAL A 514 32.30 10.94 14.33
N THR A 515 31.40 10.87 15.29
CA THR A 515 31.69 10.93 16.74
C THR A 515 31.73 9.53 17.35
N GLU A 516 32.07 9.44 18.64
CA GLU A 516 31.96 8.21 19.42
C GLU A 516 30.57 7.56 19.28
N GLY A 517 30.53 6.23 19.22
CA GLY A 517 29.31 5.45 18.99
C GLY A 517 28.87 5.32 17.53
N LEU A 518 29.58 5.96 16.59
CA LEU A 518 29.31 5.86 15.15
C LEU A 518 30.49 5.25 14.38
N ARG A 519 30.19 4.57 13.28
CA ARG A 519 31.18 4.02 12.35
C ARG A 519 30.97 4.61 10.96
N LEU A 520 32.06 4.95 10.28
CA LEU A 520 32.01 5.35 8.88
C LEU A 520 32.17 4.09 8.00
N LEU A 521 31.20 3.88 7.12
CA LEU A 521 31.25 2.89 6.06
C LEU A 521 31.48 3.63 4.74
N PRO A 522 32.68 3.53 4.14
CA PRO A 522 32.97 4.15 2.85
C PRO A 522 31.97 3.68 1.78
N GLY A 523 31.40 4.63 1.07
CA GLY A 523 30.49 4.39 -0.05
C GLY A 523 31.22 4.59 -1.37
N TYR A 524 30.82 5.60 -2.12
CA TYR A 524 31.30 5.86 -3.48
C TYR A 524 31.47 7.37 -3.73
N GLY A 525 32.33 7.71 -4.68
CA GLY A 525 32.56 9.07 -5.13
C GLY A 525 31.56 9.52 -6.18
N ARG A 526 31.31 10.84 -6.23
CA ARG A 526 30.45 11.51 -7.20
C ARG A 526 31.24 12.68 -7.79
N MET A 527 31.40 12.72 -9.11
CA MET A 527 32.05 13.86 -9.76
C MET A 527 31.11 15.06 -9.77
N GLN A 528 31.48 16.13 -9.07
CA GLN A 528 30.82 17.44 -9.16
C GLN A 528 31.42 18.25 -10.31
N GLY A 529 30.58 19.08 -10.93
CA GLY A 529 31.00 19.86 -12.09
C GLY A 529 29.95 20.85 -12.56
N LEU A 530 30.37 21.69 -13.50
CA LEU A 530 29.51 22.66 -14.17
C LEU A 530 28.64 21.95 -15.20
N ILE A 531 27.33 22.15 -15.10
CA ILE A 531 26.31 21.65 -16.01
C ILE A 531 25.88 22.80 -16.93
N TYR A 532 25.84 22.55 -18.24
CA TYR A 532 25.45 23.52 -19.27
C TYR A 532 24.76 22.81 -20.45
N ARG A 533 24.18 23.53 -21.40
CA ARG A 533 23.60 22.93 -22.61
C ARG A 533 24.69 22.63 -23.64
N GLN A 534 24.65 21.46 -24.27
CA GLN A 534 25.58 21.12 -25.35
C GLN A 534 25.45 22.12 -26.51
N GLY A 535 26.56 22.45 -27.18
CA GLY A 535 26.65 23.46 -28.23
C GLY A 535 26.87 24.89 -27.73
N ASP A 536 26.91 25.13 -26.41
CA ASP A 536 27.13 26.46 -25.86
C ASP A 536 28.64 26.79 -25.81
N SER A 537 29.06 27.64 -26.75
CA SER A 537 30.47 28.06 -26.93
C SER A 537 31.07 28.81 -25.74
N ARG A 538 30.25 29.28 -24.79
CA ARG A 538 30.73 29.87 -23.54
C ARG A 538 31.40 28.82 -22.63
N PHE A 539 31.07 27.54 -22.81
CA PHE A 539 31.53 26.43 -21.96
C PHE A 539 32.33 25.37 -22.72
N GLU A 540 32.02 25.09 -23.98
CA GLU A 540 32.70 24.05 -24.75
C GLU A 540 34.20 24.29 -24.89
N GLY A 541 34.99 23.22 -24.70
CA GLY A 541 36.45 23.24 -24.81
C GLY A 541 37.18 23.95 -23.66
N ARG A 542 36.47 24.39 -22.61
CA ARG A 542 37.06 25.06 -21.44
C ARG A 542 37.11 24.14 -20.22
N SER A 543 38.02 24.42 -19.30
CA SER A 543 37.88 23.92 -17.93
C SER A 543 36.70 24.61 -17.21
N ALA A 544 36.21 23.98 -16.14
CA ALA A 544 35.09 24.55 -15.38
C ALA A 544 35.45 25.91 -14.75
N GLU A 545 36.68 26.07 -14.27
CA GLU A 545 37.20 27.31 -13.69
C GLU A 545 37.30 28.44 -14.73
N GLU A 546 37.78 28.14 -15.94
CA GLU A 546 37.84 29.10 -17.05
C GLU A 546 36.44 29.52 -17.49
N ALA A 547 35.52 28.55 -17.61
CA ALA A 547 34.15 28.83 -17.98
C ALA A 547 33.45 29.73 -16.95
N ILE A 548 33.55 29.40 -15.65
CA ILE A 548 32.95 30.21 -14.56
C ILE A 548 33.51 31.63 -14.59
N LYS A 549 34.83 31.82 -14.70
CA LYS A 549 35.44 33.15 -14.77
C LYS A 549 34.92 33.96 -15.97
N ALA A 550 34.72 33.31 -17.11
CA ALA A 550 34.25 33.99 -18.31
C ALA A 550 32.78 34.41 -18.23
N VAL A 551 31.92 33.61 -17.60
CA VAL A 551 30.47 33.88 -17.54
C VAL A 551 30.03 34.60 -16.26
N ALA A 552 30.86 34.67 -15.22
CA ALA A 552 30.47 35.21 -13.92
C ALA A 552 30.02 36.69 -13.96
N SER A 553 30.46 37.45 -14.96
CA SER A 553 30.09 38.87 -15.15
C SER A 553 29.26 39.11 -16.41
N ASP A 554 28.83 38.05 -17.11
CA ASP A 554 27.98 38.15 -18.30
C ASP A 554 26.51 38.34 -17.85
N SER A 555 25.89 39.48 -18.21
CA SER A 555 24.51 39.79 -17.84
C SER A 555 23.49 38.89 -18.53
N GLU A 556 23.86 38.28 -19.66
CA GLU A 556 23.01 37.41 -20.47
C GLU A 556 23.24 35.92 -20.15
N CYS A 557 24.09 35.60 -19.18
CA CYS A 557 24.37 34.22 -18.76
C CYS A 557 23.87 33.95 -17.34
N TRP A 558 22.73 33.27 -17.26
CA TRP A 558 22.01 33.04 -16.02
C TRP A 558 22.46 31.75 -15.36
N MET A 559 22.79 31.84 -14.07
CA MET A 559 23.08 30.68 -13.26
C MET A 559 21.86 30.20 -12.48
N VAL A 560 21.84 28.92 -12.14
CA VAL A 560 21.03 28.38 -11.04
C VAL A 560 21.95 27.86 -9.95
N ASN A 561 21.80 28.36 -8.73
CA ASN A 561 22.68 28.01 -7.62
C ASN A 561 22.10 26.86 -6.77
N ARG A 562 22.93 26.23 -5.93
CA ARG A 562 22.50 25.25 -4.92
C ARG A 562 22.15 25.95 -3.60
N ASN A 563 21.32 25.29 -2.80
CA ASN A 563 20.91 25.79 -1.50
C ASN A 563 22.10 26.08 -0.57
N ALA A 564 21.98 27.16 0.20
CA ALA A 564 22.93 27.55 1.23
C ALA A 564 23.25 26.38 2.18
N GLY A 565 24.51 26.29 2.61
CA GLY A 565 25.01 25.24 3.50
C GLY A 565 25.28 23.87 2.85
N SER A 566 25.06 23.71 1.54
CA SER A 566 25.51 22.49 0.83
C SER A 566 27.00 22.56 0.48
N GLY A 567 27.69 21.41 0.44
CA GLY A 567 29.10 21.36 0.00
C GLY A 567 29.31 21.95 -1.39
N THR A 568 28.39 21.69 -2.31
CA THR A 568 28.39 22.30 -3.66
C THR A 568 28.28 23.83 -3.60
N ARG A 569 27.51 24.38 -2.64
CA ARG A 569 27.41 25.83 -2.45
C ARG A 569 28.73 26.43 -1.95
N ILE A 570 29.41 25.76 -1.02
CA ILE A 570 30.74 26.18 -0.55
C ILE A 570 31.74 26.19 -1.72
N LEU A 571 31.72 25.15 -2.56
CA LEU A 571 32.58 25.04 -3.74
C LEU A 571 32.37 26.19 -4.73
N ILE A 572 31.12 26.46 -5.14
CA ILE A 572 30.83 27.51 -6.12
C ILE A 572 31.08 28.91 -5.56
N ASP A 573 30.74 29.18 -4.30
CA ASP A 573 30.98 30.49 -3.68
C ASP A 573 32.49 30.78 -3.59
N LYS A 574 33.33 29.75 -3.37
CA LYS A 574 34.79 29.86 -3.43
C LYS A 574 35.28 30.20 -4.84
N LEU A 575 34.74 29.56 -5.88
CA LEU A 575 35.12 29.80 -7.27
C LEU A 575 34.67 31.18 -7.78
N LEU A 576 33.51 31.66 -7.32
CA LEU A 576 32.98 32.98 -7.69
C LEU A 576 33.72 34.15 -7.02
N GLY A 577 34.48 33.90 -5.94
CA GLY A 577 35.30 34.93 -5.30
C GLY A 577 34.51 36.17 -4.84
N GLY A 578 33.23 36.01 -4.52
CA GLY A 578 32.33 37.11 -4.12
C GLY A 578 31.49 37.73 -5.25
N VAL A 579 31.76 37.39 -6.52
CA VAL A 579 30.92 37.80 -7.66
C VAL A 579 29.54 37.11 -7.55
N ARG A 580 28.48 37.84 -7.91
CA ARG A 580 27.10 37.34 -7.92
C ARG A 580 26.51 37.41 -9.34
N PRO A 581 26.68 36.35 -10.15
CA PRO A 581 26.15 36.31 -11.51
C PRO A 581 24.61 36.43 -11.54
N PRO A 582 24.00 36.76 -12.68
CA PRO A 582 22.55 36.71 -12.85
C PRO A 582 21.99 35.35 -12.42
N GLY A 583 20.93 35.34 -11.60
CA GLY A 583 20.36 34.10 -11.07
C GLY A 583 21.06 33.51 -9.83
N TYR A 584 22.14 34.11 -9.30
CA TYR A 584 22.85 33.64 -8.08
C TYR A 584 21.93 33.44 -6.86
N ALA A 585 20.88 34.26 -6.73
CA ALA A 585 19.92 34.17 -5.64
C ALA A 585 18.98 32.94 -5.74
N ILE A 586 18.85 32.34 -6.92
CA ILE A 586 18.00 31.17 -7.16
C ILE A 586 18.68 29.94 -6.57
N GLN A 587 18.02 29.33 -5.57
CA GLN A 587 18.57 28.18 -4.84
C GLN A 587 17.78 26.91 -5.13
N ALA A 588 18.28 26.13 -6.09
CA ALA A 588 17.81 24.77 -6.32
C ALA A 588 18.09 23.89 -5.08
N ARG A 589 17.18 22.96 -4.77
CA ARG A 589 17.28 22.05 -3.61
C ARG A 589 17.89 20.68 -3.95
N SER A 590 18.02 20.34 -5.23
CA SER A 590 18.68 19.12 -5.71
C SER A 590 19.53 19.38 -6.96
N HIS A 591 20.43 18.45 -7.27
CA HIS A 591 21.18 18.48 -8.52
C HIS A 591 20.27 18.32 -9.76
N ASN A 592 19.22 17.50 -9.66
CA ASN A 592 18.21 17.37 -10.73
C ASN A 592 17.49 18.70 -11.01
N ALA A 593 17.21 19.51 -9.98
CA ALA A 593 16.60 20.82 -10.17
C ALA A 593 17.53 21.82 -10.89
N VAL A 594 18.84 21.70 -10.69
CA VAL A 594 19.86 22.45 -11.46
C VAL A 594 19.83 22.03 -12.92
N ALA A 595 19.98 20.73 -13.20
CA ALA A 595 19.98 20.21 -14.57
C ALA A 595 18.67 20.51 -15.30
N ALA A 596 17.52 20.37 -14.64
CA ALA A 596 16.22 20.71 -15.23
C ALA A 596 16.13 22.20 -15.59
N ALA A 597 16.64 23.11 -14.75
CA ALA A 597 16.65 24.54 -15.09
C ALA A 597 17.53 24.84 -16.31
N VAL A 598 18.68 24.17 -16.43
CA VAL A 598 19.59 24.31 -17.57
C VAL A 598 18.96 23.75 -18.85
N ALA A 599 18.40 22.53 -18.79
CA ALA A 599 17.74 21.89 -19.93
C ALA A 599 16.52 22.67 -20.44
N GLN A 600 15.77 23.30 -19.53
CA GLN A 600 14.58 24.10 -19.84
C GLN A 600 14.89 25.54 -20.26
N GLY A 601 16.16 25.96 -20.28
CA GLY A 601 16.53 27.34 -20.62
C GLY A 601 16.21 28.37 -19.54
N ARG A 602 15.82 27.95 -18.32
CA ARG A 602 15.61 28.86 -17.17
C ARG A 602 16.93 29.36 -16.55
N ALA A 603 18.01 28.65 -16.82
CA ALA A 603 19.38 29.03 -16.53
C ALA A 603 20.26 28.51 -17.66
N ASP A 604 21.42 29.12 -17.89
CA ASP A 604 22.45 28.67 -18.81
C ASP A 604 23.37 27.64 -18.18
N TRP A 605 23.66 27.79 -16.88
CA TRP A 605 24.57 26.91 -16.17
C TRP A 605 24.27 26.77 -14.67
N GLY A 606 24.89 25.78 -14.05
CA GLY A 606 24.89 25.61 -12.59
C GLY A 606 25.79 24.44 -12.18
N ILE A 607 26.03 24.26 -10.88
CA ILE A 607 26.87 23.15 -10.40
C ILE A 607 26.00 21.97 -9.97
N GLY A 608 26.32 20.80 -10.50
CA GLY A 608 25.67 19.54 -10.17
C GLY A 608 26.63 18.36 -10.17
N ILE A 609 26.11 17.17 -10.39
CA ILE A 609 26.90 15.93 -10.48
C ILE A 609 26.79 15.35 -11.88
N GLU A 610 27.86 14.71 -12.35
CA GLU A 610 27.99 14.16 -13.70
C GLU A 610 26.83 13.23 -14.08
N THR A 611 26.43 12.36 -13.14
CA THR A 611 25.37 11.37 -13.35
C THR A 611 24.04 12.03 -13.72
N VAL A 612 23.76 13.21 -13.16
CA VAL A 612 22.55 13.99 -13.45
C VAL A 612 22.67 14.73 -14.77
N ALA A 613 23.84 15.30 -15.08
CA ALA A 613 24.09 15.98 -16.35
C ALA A 613 23.94 15.00 -17.53
N ARG A 614 24.57 13.82 -17.43
CA ARG A 614 24.49 12.75 -18.44
C ARG A 614 23.07 12.25 -18.64
N ALA A 615 22.32 12.02 -17.55
CA ALA A 615 20.92 11.60 -17.63
C ALA A 615 20.02 12.65 -18.31
N ALA A 616 20.35 13.94 -18.18
CA ALA A 616 19.64 15.04 -18.82
C ALA A 616 20.15 15.36 -20.25
N GLY A 617 21.16 14.66 -20.77
CA GLY A 617 21.77 14.96 -22.06
C GLY A 617 22.51 16.31 -22.11
N LEU A 618 22.99 16.79 -20.96
CA LEU A 618 23.66 18.09 -20.82
C LEU A 618 25.18 17.96 -20.92
N GLY A 619 25.84 19.08 -21.22
CA GLY A 619 27.28 19.21 -21.11
C GLY A 619 27.74 19.23 -19.65
N PHE A 620 28.94 18.74 -19.40
CA PHE A 620 29.51 18.63 -18.05
C PHE A 620 31.01 18.94 -18.06
N LEU A 621 31.44 19.87 -17.19
CA LEU A 621 32.86 20.16 -16.94
C LEU A 621 33.21 19.72 -15.51
N PRO A 622 34.11 18.74 -15.31
CA PRO A 622 34.44 18.22 -13.98
C PRO A 622 35.16 19.27 -13.13
N LEU A 623 34.90 19.24 -11.82
CA LEU A 623 35.51 20.13 -10.82
C LEU A 623 36.13 19.37 -9.65
N HIS A 624 35.33 18.55 -8.97
CA HIS A 624 35.73 17.99 -7.68
C HIS A 624 35.03 16.66 -7.40
N GLU A 625 35.77 15.69 -6.86
CA GLU A 625 35.17 14.45 -6.36
C GLU A 625 34.52 14.67 -4.98
N GLU A 626 33.23 14.40 -4.87
CA GLU A 626 32.49 14.41 -3.61
C GLU A 626 32.33 12.97 -3.08
N ARG A 627 32.63 12.73 -1.81
CA ARG A 627 32.44 11.42 -1.18
C ARG A 627 31.04 11.27 -0.61
N TYR A 628 30.34 10.22 -1.03
CA TYR A 628 29.05 9.81 -0.50
C TYR A 628 29.21 8.53 0.32
N ASP A 629 29.19 8.66 1.64
CA ASP A 629 29.46 7.58 2.59
C ASP A 629 28.26 7.33 3.50
N PHE A 630 28.34 6.26 4.28
CA PHE A 630 27.30 5.85 5.22
C PHE A 630 27.81 5.90 6.65
N VAL A 631 27.08 6.57 7.53
CA VAL A 631 27.32 6.50 8.97
C VAL A 631 26.42 5.45 9.58
N VAL A 632 27.00 4.53 10.34
CA VAL A 632 26.31 3.39 10.95
C VAL A 632 26.46 3.49 12.46
N PRO A 633 25.37 3.48 13.26
CA PRO A 633 25.48 3.36 14.71
C PRO A 633 26.21 2.07 15.09
N ALA A 634 27.14 2.15 16.04
CA ALA A 634 28.04 1.04 16.35
C ALA A 634 27.29 -0.22 16.83
N ASP A 635 26.18 -0.05 17.57
CA ASP A 635 25.29 -1.11 18.05
C ASP A 635 24.45 -1.77 16.93
N ARG A 636 24.40 -1.16 15.74
CA ARG A 636 23.68 -1.66 14.55
C ARG A 636 24.59 -2.40 13.58
N TRP A 637 25.90 -2.31 13.74
CA TRP A 637 26.90 -2.80 12.77
C TRP A 637 26.74 -4.28 12.40
N ASP A 638 26.34 -5.11 13.37
CA ASP A 638 26.21 -6.56 13.23
C ASP A 638 24.78 -7.02 12.90
N ARG A 639 23.84 -6.11 12.64
CA ARG A 639 22.51 -6.48 12.14
C ARG A 639 22.64 -7.14 10.77
N LYS A 640 21.87 -8.21 10.55
CA LYS A 640 21.86 -8.95 9.28
C LYS A 640 21.58 -8.06 8.06
N SER A 641 20.66 -7.10 8.21
CA SER A 641 20.33 -6.14 7.15
C SER A 641 21.47 -5.16 6.84
N VAL A 642 22.24 -4.74 7.85
CA VAL A 642 23.43 -3.89 7.70
C VAL A 642 24.60 -4.68 7.09
N GLN A 643 24.79 -5.93 7.50
CA GLN A 643 25.76 -6.84 6.89
C GLN A 643 25.45 -7.05 5.40
N ALA A 644 24.18 -7.34 5.07
CA ALA A 644 23.72 -7.43 3.69
C ALA A 644 23.97 -6.13 2.90
N PHE A 645 23.80 -4.95 3.51
CA PHE A 645 24.13 -3.68 2.85
C PHE A 645 25.64 -3.54 2.57
N ARG A 646 26.50 -3.91 3.54
CA ARG A 646 27.96 -3.88 3.41
C ARG A 646 28.45 -4.83 2.33
N GLU A 647 27.93 -6.05 2.30
CA GLU A 647 28.20 -7.02 1.24
C GLU A 647 27.71 -6.55 -0.13
N ALA A 648 26.59 -5.80 -0.18
CA ALA A 648 26.10 -5.22 -1.42
C ALA A 648 27.08 -4.17 -1.97
N LEU A 649 27.63 -3.31 -1.10
CA LEU A 649 28.68 -2.35 -1.46
C LEU A 649 29.93 -3.02 -2.04
N GLN A 650 30.31 -4.18 -1.52
CA GLN A 650 31.50 -4.92 -1.96
C GLN A 650 31.24 -5.83 -3.17
N SER A 651 29.97 -6.10 -3.51
CA SER A 651 29.61 -6.98 -4.61
C SER A 651 30.03 -6.40 -5.97
N GLU A 652 30.77 -7.16 -6.77
CA GLU A 652 31.18 -6.76 -8.13
C GLU A 652 30.00 -6.36 -9.03
N SER A 653 28.89 -7.11 -8.95
CA SER A 653 27.66 -6.81 -9.71
C SER A 653 27.11 -5.41 -9.40
N VAL A 654 27.07 -5.04 -8.11
CA VAL A 654 26.61 -3.73 -7.64
C VAL A 654 27.61 -2.65 -8.05
N GLN A 655 28.91 -2.87 -7.84
CA GLN A 655 29.94 -1.91 -8.24
C GLN A 655 29.93 -1.64 -9.74
N ARG A 656 29.69 -2.66 -10.57
CA ARG A 656 29.52 -2.52 -12.02
C ARG A 656 28.31 -1.65 -12.36
N ARG A 657 27.18 -1.84 -11.67
CA ARG A 657 25.98 -1.00 -11.83
C ARG A 657 26.24 0.45 -11.43
N LEU A 658 26.94 0.68 -10.32
CA LEU A 658 27.31 2.02 -9.86
C LEU A 658 28.26 2.73 -10.84
N ARG A 659 29.29 2.03 -11.35
CA ARG A 659 30.19 2.56 -12.39
C ARG A 659 29.43 2.91 -13.68
N LYS A 660 28.48 2.06 -14.09
CA LYS A 660 27.62 2.33 -15.28
C LYS A 660 26.80 3.62 -15.13
N LEU A 661 26.40 3.96 -13.90
CA LEU A 661 25.72 5.21 -13.57
C LEU A 661 26.67 6.42 -13.52
N GLY A 662 27.99 6.22 -13.52
CA GLY A 662 29.00 7.28 -13.42
C GLY A 662 29.50 7.55 -12.01
N PHE A 663 29.32 6.61 -11.07
CA PHE A 663 29.91 6.72 -9.74
C PHE A 663 31.34 6.17 -9.69
N LEU A 664 32.16 6.76 -8.83
CA LEU A 664 33.56 6.37 -8.59
C LEU A 664 33.59 5.35 -7.45
N ILE A 665 34.12 4.15 -7.69
CA ILE A 665 34.11 3.02 -6.75
C ILE A 665 35.49 2.78 -6.19
#